data_AF-A0A935KQL8-F1
#
_entry.id   AF-A0A935KQL8-F1
#
_cell.length_a   1.000
_cell.length_b   1.000
_cell.length_c   1.000
_cell.angle_alpha   90.00
_cell.angle_beta   90.00
_cell.angle_gamma   90.00
#
_symmetry.space_group_name_H-M   'P 1'
#
loop_
_entity.id
_entity.type
_entity.pdbx_description
1 polymer ?
#
loop_
_entity_poly.entity_id
_entity_poly.type
_entity_poly.pdbx_seq_one_letter_code
_entity_poly.pdbx_strand_id
1 'polypeptide(L)'
;MNGKELLKQVKAAPWANPKELEVFLYAVPPEAVTTHEVTELIELICHQRLASDLRAHKLRCAAFKQLAAAVRSPELFLPLVRAIKRADPQARAVILPLLPPNNSPADHGELVELLRSPEAELRKAASSVLQQIATPGVLTELEGLAGAKGFPGRAEAADIAGRAGGPRGLALLQAVVTHGSSLERARALRHLGDPSQMQGHAAQALRAIHPALVDDDARVVAQAIEAYAGLCEEPEYFEHLAPFLSAANVELVRAAVRGLRQFSTPSAISALSRKLYSGPSAVRLEVLNALEAIASNEILAPLVEALGHNSAPVRARAGEILSKLGRAGKLDVPRVIIWLLRSTKVQVRRMAVEIARAVPDPNAELWPRLLDYLCDEDWWVRERVKDSVVAMAGTQLTPFMGRYLKHRHKALRRFAVDILAQLKDARALGALVATAREDDDWWTRERAIETIGHLGDQRAVPYIVDLMRRDQEVQLVCLQALVDLGARAAAPQVAELLAGKDVDVRVATLKALDELQAIETAAQVQPLLNDPELVVARKAKEVLLHWNIALAGEDATALQQATSLLDRMLIAMERAGADDLILSAERPPCVKKMGRVTPLAEAAFSAKEVAGLLTPHLTLTQVEELKDLRDVDFSYEVKAAELRFRVNVFQQRDGLGAVFRTIKGELPALEKLGLPPVVAKLGDLRDGLVLVGGPTGSGKSTTLAALIDHINRTSHRHVICLEDPIEFVHASKESLINQRELGTHTATFNTALRSTLRQDPDVILVGEMRDLDTISFALTAADTGHLVFGTVHTASADAAIDRLISAFPPRAQDQMRFTLAESLRAVVCQYLIKRIDDPGRILACEVLLNNDAVANLIRKGKAYQIASVVATASDQGMQAMDTELMRLYRGGVISLEDAQMKAIDKKAFEEARGGTRGEAAAPGEPPRPGPPTAAPAAAAPATPAAGGATARRPAPAAR
;
A
#
# COMPACT_ATOMS: atom_id res chain seq x y z
N MET A 1 55.25 0.67 -7.44
CA MET A 1 55.13 1.91 -6.62
C MET A 1 55.90 1.70 -5.33
N ASN A 2 56.71 2.64 -4.87
CA ASN A 2 57.42 2.53 -3.58
C ASN A 2 56.68 3.30 -2.45
N GLY A 3 57.00 3.06 -1.17
CA GLY A 3 56.29 3.65 -0.03
C GLY A 3 56.28 5.18 0.02
N LYS A 4 57.35 5.83 -0.47
CA LYS A 4 57.40 7.32 -0.57
C LYS A 4 56.45 7.86 -1.62
N GLU A 5 56.29 7.16 -2.73
CA GLU A 5 55.39 7.54 -3.81
C GLU A 5 53.92 7.32 -3.42
N LEU A 6 53.63 6.28 -2.63
CA LEU A 6 52.34 6.05 -1.98
C LEU A 6 51.93 7.23 -1.10
N LEU A 7 52.78 7.63 -0.14
CA LEU A 7 52.49 8.75 0.76
C LEU A 7 52.26 10.07 0.01
N LYS A 8 53.03 10.31 -1.07
CA LYS A 8 52.88 11.50 -1.91
C LYS A 8 51.53 11.52 -2.64
N GLN A 9 51.10 10.39 -3.22
CA GLN A 9 49.82 10.31 -3.91
C GLN A 9 48.62 10.38 -2.96
N VAL A 10 48.70 9.75 -1.78
CA VAL A 10 47.63 9.86 -0.76
C VAL A 10 47.52 11.28 -0.21
N LYS A 11 48.65 11.97 -0.01
CA LYS A 11 48.63 13.39 0.39
C LYS A 11 47.97 14.28 -0.68
N ALA A 12 48.34 14.09 -1.95
CA ALA A 12 47.80 14.85 -3.07
C ALA A 12 46.31 14.57 -3.33
N ALA A 13 45.84 13.34 -3.05
CA ALA A 13 44.47 12.88 -3.30
C ALA A 13 43.93 13.27 -4.69
N PRO A 14 44.59 12.86 -5.79
CA PRO A 14 44.25 13.29 -7.14
C PRO A 14 42.92 12.71 -7.67
N TRP A 15 42.26 11.84 -6.90
CA TRP A 15 41.07 11.11 -7.33
C TRP A 15 39.82 11.97 -7.23
N ALA A 16 39.03 11.97 -8.29
CA ALA A 16 37.72 12.62 -8.29
C ALA A 16 36.67 11.75 -7.58
N ASN A 17 36.70 10.43 -7.73
CA ASN A 17 35.63 9.55 -7.25
C ASN A 17 36.17 8.24 -6.63
N PRO A 18 35.34 7.49 -5.89
CA PRO A 18 35.75 6.21 -5.29
C PRO A 18 36.25 5.17 -6.29
N LYS A 19 35.80 5.18 -7.56
CA LYS A 19 36.25 4.23 -8.58
C LYS A 19 37.70 4.49 -9.00
N GLU A 20 38.09 5.75 -9.16
CA GLU A 20 39.48 6.13 -9.42
C GLU A 20 40.40 5.78 -8.25
N LEU A 21 39.90 5.89 -7.01
CA LEU A 21 40.61 5.42 -5.83
C LEU A 21 40.78 3.90 -5.84
N GLU A 22 39.77 3.12 -6.21
CA GLU A 22 39.88 1.65 -6.33
C GLU A 22 40.93 1.23 -7.38
N VAL A 23 40.96 1.90 -8.53
CA VAL A 23 41.99 1.66 -9.57
C VAL A 23 43.40 1.92 -9.02
N PHE A 24 43.57 3.02 -8.28
CA PHE A 24 44.83 3.32 -7.61
C PHE A 24 45.20 2.24 -6.59
N LEU A 25 44.27 1.85 -5.71
CA LEU A 25 44.51 0.87 -4.64
C LEU A 25 44.86 -0.51 -5.22
N TYR A 26 44.27 -0.90 -6.36
CA TYR A 26 44.61 -2.14 -7.06
C TYR A 26 46.05 -2.14 -7.62
N ALA A 27 46.59 -0.96 -7.94
CA ALA A 27 47.95 -0.80 -8.45
C ALA A 27 49.01 -0.72 -7.33
N VAL A 28 48.62 -0.68 -6.05
CA VAL A 28 49.54 -0.66 -4.91
C VAL A 28 49.99 -2.10 -4.60
N PRO A 29 51.30 -2.41 -4.72
CA PRO A 29 51.79 -3.73 -4.33
C PRO A 29 51.72 -3.89 -2.80
N PRO A 30 51.33 -5.07 -2.27
CA PRO A 30 51.19 -5.31 -0.82
C PRO A 30 52.46 -5.02 -0.02
N GLU A 31 53.63 -5.28 -0.61
CA GLU A 31 54.95 -5.07 0.00
C GLU A 31 55.30 -3.59 0.20
N ALA A 32 54.57 -2.66 -0.44
CA ALA A 32 54.81 -1.22 -0.31
C ALA A 32 54.16 -0.57 0.91
N VAL A 33 53.34 -1.32 1.67
CA VAL A 33 52.67 -0.82 2.87
C VAL A 33 53.25 -1.54 4.09
N THR A 34 54.16 -0.89 4.83
CA THR A 34 54.69 -1.41 6.10
C THR A 34 54.09 -0.67 7.29
N THR A 35 54.39 -1.12 8.51
CA THR A 35 54.04 -0.45 9.77
C THR A 35 54.46 1.03 9.78
N HIS A 36 55.60 1.35 9.18
CA HIS A 36 56.10 2.72 9.07
C HIS A 36 55.22 3.59 8.18
N GLU A 37 54.87 3.13 6.97
CA GLU A 37 53.97 3.88 6.08
C GLU A 37 52.58 4.05 6.68
N VAL A 38 52.05 3.06 7.41
CA VAL A 38 50.75 3.20 8.10
C VAL A 38 50.82 4.28 9.17
N THR A 39 51.92 4.40 9.91
CA THR A 39 52.11 5.45 10.92
C THR A 39 52.19 6.85 10.29
N GLU A 40 52.88 6.98 9.17
CA GLU A 40 52.90 8.23 8.39
C GLU A 40 51.53 8.58 7.79
N LEU A 41 50.77 7.58 7.34
CA LEU A 41 49.41 7.77 6.85
C LEU A 41 48.44 8.24 7.96
N ILE A 42 48.62 7.75 9.20
CA ILE A 42 47.86 8.21 10.37
C ILE A 42 48.08 9.72 10.58
N GLU A 43 49.33 10.18 10.58
CA GLU A 43 49.65 11.61 10.71
C GLU A 43 49.06 12.45 9.55
N LEU A 44 49.01 11.89 8.34
CA LEU A 44 48.40 12.56 7.18
C LEU A 44 46.88 12.74 7.32
N ILE A 45 46.15 11.71 7.76
CA ILE A 45 44.69 11.83 7.96
C ILE A 45 44.32 12.64 9.20
N CYS A 46 45.23 12.79 10.17
CA CYS A 46 45.02 13.64 11.35
C CYS A 46 45.46 15.10 11.12
N HIS A 47 46.02 15.44 9.96
CA HIS A 47 46.56 16.77 9.70
C HIS A 47 45.46 17.79 9.38
N GLN A 48 45.23 18.75 10.28
CA GLN A 48 44.12 19.72 10.22
C GLN A 48 44.00 20.50 8.90
N ARG A 49 45.12 20.86 8.23
CA ARG A 49 45.06 21.58 6.94
C ARG A 49 44.51 20.71 5.79
N LEU A 50 44.73 19.40 5.83
CA LEU A 50 44.29 18.48 4.77
C LEU A 50 42.81 18.10 4.92
N ALA A 51 42.24 18.27 6.11
CA ALA A 51 40.83 18.08 6.41
C ALA A 51 39.91 19.22 5.91
N SER A 52 40.49 20.32 5.40
CA SER A 52 39.73 21.47 4.87
C SER A 52 39.01 21.18 3.54
N ASP A 53 39.55 20.27 2.72
CA ASP A 53 38.88 19.73 1.54
C ASP A 53 38.15 18.43 1.90
N LEU A 54 36.85 18.55 2.19
CA LEU A 54 36.00 17.43 2.66
C LEU A 54 35.95 16.25 1.68
N ARG A 55 35.97 16.50 0.37
CA ARG A 55 35.90 15.45 -0.64
C ARG A 55 37.22 14.70 -0.71
N ALA A 56 38.33 15.43 -0.83
CA ALA A 56 39.66 14.82 -0.85
C ALA A 56 39.94 14.09 0.47
N HIS A 57 39.57 14.68 1.61
CA HIS A 57 39.69 14.06 2.93
C HIS A 57 38.91 12.76 3.04
N LYS A 58 37.70 12.69 2.48
CA LYS A 58 36.92 11.44 2.41
C LYS A 58 37.63 10.33 1.65
N LEU A 59 38.23 10.68 0.53
CA LEU A 59 38.97 9.73 -0.29
C LEU A 59 40.29 9.33 0.38
N ARG A 60 40.97 10.25 1.10
CA ARG A 60 42.15 9.93 1.94
C ARG A 60 41.80 8.95 3.06
N CYS A 61 40.72 9.19 3.79
CA CYS A 61 40.25 8.28 4.83
C CYS A 61 39.85 6.91 4.26
N ALA A 62 39.23 6.86 3.08
CA ALA A 62 38.92 5.59 2.40
C ALA A 62 40.18 4.85 1.94
N ALA A 63 41.18 5.57 1.41
CA ALA A 63 42.47 5.02 1.03
C ALA A 63 43.20 4.45 2.26
N PHE A 64 43.27 5.22 3.34
CA PHE A 64 43.84 4.78 4.62
C PHE A 64 43.15 3.51 5.13
N LYS A 65 41.81 3.44 5.08
CA LYS A 65 41.05 2.25 5.50
C LYS A 65 41.55 0.98 4.82
N GLN A 66 41.67 1.02 3.49
CA GLN A 66 42.04 -0.16 2.70
C GLN A 66 43.53 -0.49 2.83
N LEU A 67 44.41 0.51 2.87
CA LEU A 67 45.85 0.32 3.00
C LEU A 67 46.23 -0.20 4.39
N ALA A 68 45.67 0.39 5.45
CA ALA A 68 45.95 -0.02 6.83
C ALA A 68 45.34 -1.38 7.18
N ALA A 69 44.22 -1.78 6.54
CA ALA A 69 43.63 -3.11 6.75
C ALA A 69 44.55 -4.27 6.33
N ALA A 70 45.50 -4.01 5.42
CA ALA A 70 46.48 -4.99 4.95
C ALA A 70 47.63 -5.23 5.95
N VAL A 71 47.85 -4.33 6.91
CA VAL A 71 48.95 -4.41 7.89
C VAL A 71 48.39 -4.66 9.28
N ARG A 72 48.49 -5.90 9.76
CA ARG A 72 48.10 -6.28 11.13
C ARG A 72 49.34 -6.41 12.01
N SER A 73 49.78 -5.30 12.61
CA SER A 73 50.87 -5.30 13.61
C SER A 73 50.38 -4.74 14.95
N PRO A 74 50.66 -5.41 16.09
CA PRO A 74 50.38 -4.88 17.44
C PRO A 74 51.05 -3.53 17.72
N GLU A 75 52.18 -3.24 17.07
CA GLU A 75 52.93 -1.98 17.21
C GLU A 75 52.12 -0.75 16.78
N LEU A 76 51.08 -0.93 15.95
CA LEU A 76 50.21 0.15 15.50
C LEU A 76 49.15 0.56 16.53
N PHE A 77 48.98 -0.20 17.62
CA PHE A 77 47.96 0.07 18.64
C PHE A 77 48.09 1.48 19.22
N LEU A 78 49.27 1.81 19.77
CA LEU A 78 49.50 3.07 20.46
C LEU A 78 49.46 4.30 19.50
N PRO A 79 50.06 4.24 18.28
CA PRO A 79 49.87 5.28 17.27
C PRO A 79 48.40 5.53 16.90
N LEU A 80 47.60 4.48 16.71
CA LEU A 80 46.18 4.60 16.38
C LEU A 80 45.38 5.18 17.55
N VAL A 81 45.62 4.76 18.79
CA VAL A 81 44.95 5.31 19.98
C VAL A 81 45.22 6.80 20.14
N ARG A 82 46.48 7.22 19.99
CA ARG A 82 46.87 8.65 20.05
C ARG A 82 46.25 9.47 18.94
N ALA A 83 46.09 8.88 17.76
CA ALA A 83 45.45 9.51 16.63
C ALA A 83 43.96 9.79 16.86
N ILE A 84 43.23 8.94 17.58
CA ILE A 84 41.80 9.15 17.89
C ILE A 84 41.58 10.50 18.59
N LYS A 85 42.50 10.91 19.48
CA LYS A 85 42.42 12.21 20.19
C LYS A 85 42.54 13.41 19.24
N ARG A 86 43.32 13.29 18.16
CA ARG A 86 43.61 14.38 17.21
C ARG A 86 42.73 14.34 15.95
N ALA A 87 42.19 13.17 15.63
CA ALA A 87 41.39 12.92 14.44
C ALA A 87 40.03 13.63 14.50
N ASP A 88 39.54 14.06 13.34
CA ASP A 88 38.16 14.51 13.13
C ASP A 88 37.19 13.30 13.10
N PRO A 89 35.85 13.51 13.16
CA PRO A 89 34.87 12.42 13.20
C PRO A 89 34.99 11.41 12.05
N GLN A 90 35.40 11.86 10.86
CA GLN A 90 35.51 11.02 9.68
C GLN A 90 36.76 10.14 9.71
N ALA A 91 37.88 10.69 10.18
CA ALA A 91 39.09 9.91 10.44
C ALA A 91 38.88 8.93 11.61
N ARG A 92 38.20 9.33 12.70
CA ARG A 92 37.87 8.46 13.85
C ARG A 92 37.08 7.21 13.42
N ALA A 93 36.09 7.37 12.54
CA ALA A 93 35.26 6.28 12.05
C ALA A 93 36.04 5.21 11.25
N VAL A 94 37.18 5.60 10.67
CA VAL A 94 38.07 4.68 9.93
C VAL A 94 39.15 4.09 10.83
N ILE A 95 39.68 4.86 11.79
CA ILE A 95 40.72 4.40 12.72
C ILE A 95 40.18 3.32 13.67
N LEU A 96 38.97 3.49 14.22
CA LEU A 96 38.43 2.61 15.25
C LEU A 96 38.34 1.12 14.83
N PRO A 97 37.83 0.77 13.64
CA PRO A 97 37.77 -0.63 13.19
C PRO A 97 39.14 -1.25 12.87
N LEU A 98 40.21 -0.44 12.79
CA LEU A 98 41.56 -0.88 12.43
C LEU A 98 42.47 -1.11 13.64
N LEU A 99 41.99 -0.85 14.87
CA LEU A 99 42.76 -1.09 16.08
C LEU A 99 43.12 -2.59 16.19
N PRO A 100 44.41 -2.94 16.26
CA PRO A 100 44.81 -4.32 16.44
C PRO A 100 44.47 -4.78 17.88
N PRO A 101 44.18 -6.07 18.10
CA PRO A 101 44.07 -6.59 19.46
C PRO A 101 45.43 -6.46 20.17
N ASN A 102 45.45 -5.79 21.32
CA ASN A 102 46.64 -5.62 22.16
C ASN A 102 46.29 -5.95 23.61
N ASN A 103 47.08 -6.80 24.26
CA ASN A 103 46.90 -7.23 25.65
C ASN A 103 47.86 -6.52 26.63
N SER A 104 48.50 -5.41 26.22
CA SER A 104 49.37 -4.60 27.08
C SER A 104 48.57 -3.71 28.04
N PRO A 105 48.65 -3.93 29.37
CA PRO A 105 47.93 -3.10 30.35
C PRO A 105 48.35 -1.63 30.34
N ALA A 106 49.61 -1.34 29.99
CA ALA A 106 50.13 0.04 29.93
C ALA A 106 49.49 0.84 28.78
N ASP A 107 49.22 0.18 27.64
CA ASP A 107 48.63 0.84 26.47
C ASP A 107 47.11 1.06 26.64
N HIS A 108 46.45 0.29 27.51
CA HIS A 108 45.03 0.47 27.82
C HIS A 108 44.76 1.72 28.68
N GLY A 109 45.75 2.19 29.45
CA GLY A 109 45.64 3.42 30.24
C GLY A 109 45.38 4.67 29.38
N GLU A 110 45.98 4.76 28.19
CA GLU A 110 45.71 5.87 27.26
C GLU A 110 44.26 5.85 26.74
N LEU A 111 43.65 4.67 26.56
CA LEU A 111 42.24 4.55 26.19
C LEU A 111 41.29 4.93 27.33
N VAL A 112 41.63 4.58 28.57
CA VAL A 112 40.87 4.95 29.77
C VAL A 112 40.87 6.46 29.96
N GLU A 113 41.99 7.14 29.72
CA GLU A 113 42.09 8.60 29.79
C GLU A 113 41.18 9.32 28.76
N LEU A 114 40.89 8.69 27.60
CA LEU A 114 39.94 9.27 26.64
C LEU A 114 38.50 9.35 27.20
N LEU A 115 38.14 8.52 28.18
CA LEU A 115 36.84 8.60 28.85
C LEU A 115 36.68 9.83 29.75
N ARG A 116 37.79 10.51 30.10
CA ARG A 116 37.74 11.82 30.79
C ARG A 116 37.45 12.99 29.84
N SER A 117 37.44 12.75 28.53
CA SER A 117 37.20 13.81 27.56
C SER A 117 35.81 14.44 27.72
N PRO A 118 35.66 15.77 27.55
CA PRO A 118 34.36 16.41 27.50
C PRO A 118 33.54 16.01 26.26
N GLU A 119 34.18 15.55 25.19
CA GLU A 119 33.51 15.14 23.94
C GLU A 119 32.83 13.76 24.07
N ALA A 120 31.50 13.71 23.95
CA ALA A 120 30.73 12.46 24.04
C ALA A 120 31.09 11.43 22.94
N GLU A 121 31.36 11.90 21.72
CA GLU A 121 31.75 11.02 20.60
C GLU A 121 33.09 10.33 20.86
N LEU A 122 34.03 11.03 21.51
CA LEU A 122 35.34 10.47 21.86
C LEU A 122 35.20 9.40 22.95
N ARG A 123 34.34 9.64 23.95
CA ARG A 123 34.05 8.66 25.01
C ARG A 123 33.37 7.41 24.45
N LYS A 124 32.39 7.56 23.56
CA LYS A 124 31.70 6.45 22.91
C LYS A 124 32.65 5.60 22.04
N ALA A 125 33.53 6.26 21.30
CA ALA A 125 34.59 5.62 20.52
C ALA A 125 35.53 4.79 21.42
N ALA A 126 36.03 5.38 22.51
CA ALA A 126 36.88 4.70 23.49
C ALA A 126 36.15 3.53 24.16
N SER A 127 34.89 3.72 24.57
CA SER A 127 34.06 2.68 25.19
C SER A 127 33.85 1.47 24.28
N SER A 128 33.58 1.69 22.99
CA SER A 128 33.41 0.60 22.02
C SER A 128 34.65 -0.29 21.90
N VAL A 129 35.84 0.29 22.02
CA VAL A 129 37.11 -0.43 21.99
C VAL A 129 37.34 -1.16 23.31
N LEU A 130 37.16 -0.45 24.44
CA LEU A 130 37.34 -1.02 25.77
C LEU A 130 36.40 -2.20 26.02
N GLN A 131 35.17 -2.17 25.51
CA GLN A 131 34.23 -3.29 25.54
C GLN A 131 34.73 -4.57 24.85
N GLN A 132 35.67 -4.47 23.90
CA GLN A 132 36.24 -5.62 23.20
C GLN A 132 37.49 -6.17 23.88
N ILE A 133 38.21 -5.32 24.63
CA ILE A 133 39.57 -5.59 25.13
C ILE A 133 39.63 -5.55 26.68
N ALA A 134 38.51 -5.30 27.38
CA ALA A 134 38.45 -5.06 28.82
C ALA A 134 39.19 -6.13 29.63
N THR A 135 40.42 -5.82 30.05
CA THR A 135 41.21 -6.66 30.95
C THR A 135 40.82 -6.41 32.40
N PRO A 136 41.08 -7.35 33.33
CA PRO A 136 40.76 -7.17 34.74
C PRO A 136 41.44 -5.95 35.39
N GLY A 137 42.56 -5.46 34.84
CA GLY A 137 43.24 -4.25 35.31
C GLY A 137 42.50 -2.97 34.93
N VAL A 138 42.00 -2.90 33.70
CA VAL A 138 41.20 -1.77 33.18
C VAL A 138 39.92 -1.58 33.99
N LEU A 139 39.24 -2.67 34.35
CA LEU A 139 38.02 -2.60 35.15
C LEU A 139 38.26 -2.01 36.55
N THR A 140 39.38 -2.36 37.19
CA THR A 140 39.76 -1.83 38.51
C THR A 140 40.12 -0.34 38.44
N GLU A 141 40.80 0.08 37.37
CA GLU A 141 41.07 1.51 37.14
C GLU A 141 39.78 2.29 36.92
N LEU A 142 38.87 1.77 36.08
CA LEU A 142 37.56 2.38 35.83
C LEU A 142 36.68 2.44 37.09
N GLU A 143 36.76 1.47 37.98
CA GLU A 143 36.07 1.48 39.27
C GLU A 143 36.46 2.70 40.10
N GLY A 144 37.76 2.97 40.23
CA GLY A 144 38.26 4.17 40.92
C GLY A 144 37.81 5.48 40.26
N LEU A 145 37.77 5.52 38.92
CA LEU A 145 37.31 6.69 38.16
C LEU A 145 35.80 6.91 38.27
N ALA A 146 35.01 5.84 38.24
CA ALA A 146 33.56 5.89 38.38
C ALA A 146 33.13 6.37 39.77
N GLY A 147 33.96 6.15 40.80
CA GLY A 147 33.77 6.72 42.14
C GLY A 147 34.18 8.21 42.27
N ALA A 148 35.00 8.74 41.36
CA ALA A 148 35.46 10.12 41.43
C ALA A 148 34.33 11.13 41.17
N LYS A 149 34.35 12.28 41.85
CA LYS A 149 33.37 13.36 41.61
C LYS A 149 33.57 13.95 40.21
N GLY A 150 32.47 14.12 39.46
CA GLY A 150 32.48 14.78 38.15
C GLY A 150 33.06 13.99 36.97
N PHE A 151 33.29 12.67 37.08
CA PHE A 151 33.74 11.86 35.94
C PHE A 151 32.67 11.82 34.82
N PRO A 152 32.94 12.34 33.61
CA PRO A 152 31.95 12.42 32.54
C PRO A 152 31.69 11.08 31.83
N GLY A 153 32.60 10.11 31.97
CA GLY A 153 32.52 8.80 31.31
C GLY A 153 31.81 7.70 32.10
N ARG A 154 31.02 8.04 33.15
CA ARG A 154 30.38 7.03 34.02
C ARG A 154 29.39 6.15 33.28
N ALA A 155 28.62 6.72 32.36
CA ALA A 155 27.65 5.97 31.57
C ALA A 155 28.34 4.94 30.67
N GLU A 156 29.44 5.33 30.02
CA GLU A 156 30.27 4.47 29.19
C GLU A 156 31.02 3.41 30.01
N ALA A 157 31.43 3.75 31.24
CA ALA A 157 32.03 2.80 32.18
C ALA A 157 31.02 1.72 32.60
N ALA A 158 29.74 2.08 32.80
CA ALA A 158 28.69 1.10 33.07
C ALA A 158 28.47 0.14 31.88
N ASP A 159 28.51 0.62 30.64
CA ASP A 159 28.40 -0.25 29.45
C ASP A 159 29.57 -1.23 29.35
N ILE A 160 30.79 -0.77 29.63
CA ILE A 160 32.00 -1.62 29.65
C ILE A 160 31.86 -2.70 30.73
N ALA A 161 31.41 -2.30 31.92
CA ALA A 161 31.24 -3.21 33.06
C ALA A 161 30.19 -4.30 32.79
N GLY A 162 29.05 -3.92 32.21
CA GLY A 162 27.98 -4.86 31.87
C GLY A 162 28.42 -5.93 30.87
N ARG A 163 29.24 -5.57 29.88
CA ARG A 163 29.76 -6.54 28.91
C ARG A 163 30.86 -7.44 29.46
N ALA A 164 31.73 -6.90 30.31
CA ALA A 164 32.81 -7.68 30.91
C ALA A 164 32.29 -8.74 31.91
N GLY A 165 31.22 -8.41 32.64
CA GLY A 165 30.61 -9.30 33.63
C GLY A 165 31.53 -9.64 34.81
N GLY A 166 31.08 -10.59 35.64
CA GLY A 166 31.85 -11.09 36.78
C GLY A 166 31.98 -10.12 37.97
N PRO A 167 32.78 -10.47 38.99
CA PRO A 167 32.81 -9.75 40.27
C PRO A 167 33.40 -8.34 40.17
N ARG A 168 34.33 -8.11 39.23
CA ARG A 168 34.94 -6.78 39.01
C ARG A 168 34.04 -5.85 38.20
N GLY A 169 33.31 -6.39 37.20
CA GLY A 169 32.27 -5.64 36.50
C GLY A 169 31.16 -5.21 37.45
N LEU A 170 30.78 -6.09 38.38
CA LEU A 170 29.78 -5.80 39.41
C LEU A 170 30.20 -4.67 40.36
N ALA A 171 31.45 -4.67 40.84
CA ALA A 171 31.98 -3.60 41.68
C ALA A 171 31.92 -2.24 40.98
N LEU A 172 32.30 -2.18 39.70
CA LEU A 172 32.19 -0.98 38.88
C LEU A 172 30.73 -0.53 38.69
N LEU A 173 29.82 -1.45 38.38
CA LEU A 173 28.38 -1.12 38.27
C LEU A 173 27.82 -0.58 39.60
N GLN A 174 28.22 -1.16 40.73
CA GLN A 174 27.82 -0.70 42.06
C GLN A 174 28.35 0.72 42.37
N ALA A 175 29.59 1.02 41.97
CA ALA A 175 30.14 2.38 42.08
C ALA A 175 29.32 3.39 41.26
N VAL A 176 28.87 3.03 40.05
CA VAL A 176 28.00 3.90 39.23
C VAL A 176 26.61 4.07 39.84
N VAL A 177 26.02 3.01 40.41
CA VAL A 177 24.72 3.11 41.12
C VAL A 177 24.81 4.02 42.35
N THR A 178 25.96 4.08 43.00
CA THR A 178 26.16 4.87 44.23
C THR A 178 26.48 6.34 43.94
N HIS A 179 27.28 6.62 42.90
CA HIS A 179 27.83 7.96 42.66
C HIS A 179 27.35 8.66 41.38
N GLY A 180 26.58 7.96 40.54
CA GLY A 180 26.06 8.51 39.29
C GLY A 180 24.84 9.43 39.46
N SER A 181 24.52 10.17 38.40
CA SER A 181 23.23 10.85 38.21
C SER A 181 22.08 9.85 38.01
N SER A 182 20.82 10.28 38.14
CA SER A 182 19.65 9.39 37.95
C SER A 182 19.70 8.58 36.64
N LEU A 183 20.18 9.19 35.54
CA LEU A 183 20.30 8.53 34.24
C LEU A 183 21.42 7.47 34.22
N GLU A 184 22.57 7.78 34.82
CA GLU A 184 23.71 6.85 34.92
C GLU A 184 23.38 5.67 35.83
N ARG A 185 22.69 5.94 36.94
CA ARG A 185 22.22 4.92 37.88
C ARG A 185 21.21 3.97 37.23
N ALA A 186 20.21 4.51 36.53
CA ALA A 186 19.25 3.69 35.77
C ALA A 186 19.96 2.82 34.71
N ARG A 187 20.97 3.37 34.03
CA ARG A 187 21.76 2.63 33.05
C ARG A 187 22.54 1.47 33.69
N ALA A 188 23.21 1.72 34.82
CA ALA A 188 23.93 0.67 35.56
C ALA A 188 22.98 -0.41 36.12
N LEU A 189 21.82 -0.02 36.66
CA LEU A 189 20.80 -0.95 37.14
C LEU A 189 20.30 -1.90 36.05
N ARG A 190 20.16 -1.42 34.81
CA ARG A 190 19.77 -2.27 33.68
C ARG A 190 20.77 -3.39 33.42
N HIS A 191 22.08 -3.10 33.51
CA HIS A 191 23.13 -4.10 33.37
C HIS A 191 23.15 -5.07 34.55
N LEU A 192 23.00 -4.55 35.78
CA LEU A 192 22.88 -5.39 36.98
C LEU A 192 21.67 -6.32 36.94
N GLY A 193 20.60 -5.96 36.24
CA GLY A 193 19.39 -6.77 36.12
C GLY A 193 19.39 -7.80 34.99
N ASP A 194 20.45 -7.86 34.17
CA ASP A 194 20.52 -8.79 33.03
C ASP A 194 21.06 -10.16 33.47
N PRO A 195 20.25 -11.24 33.41
CA PRO A 195 20.68 -12.57 33.82
C PRO A 195 21.87 -13.11 33.04
N SER A 196 22.04 -12.70 31.78
CA SER A 196 23.14 -13.13 30.93
C SER A 196 24.48 -12.52 31.36
N GLN A 197 24.46 -11.30 31.90
CA GLN A 197 25.65 -10.57 32.36
C GLN A 197 26.05 -10.94 33.79
N MET A 198 25.08 -11.38 34.61
CA MET A 198 25.26 -11.67 36.05
C MET A 198 25.30 -13.16 36.39
N GLN A 199 25.55 -14.04 35.41
CA GLN A 199 25.66 -15.49 35.63
C GLN A 199 26.68 -15.81 36.73
N GLY A 200 26.26 -16.55 37.76
CA GLY A 200 27.09 -16.91 38.92
C GLY A 200 27.22 -15.84 40.02
N HIS A 201 26.69 -14.64 39.82
CA HIS A 201 26.81 -13.51 40.75
C HIS A 201 25.46 -12.83 41.10
N ALA A 202 24.33 -13.48 40.81
CA ALA A 202 22.98 -12.91 41.02
C ALA A 202 22.75 -12.38 42.45
N ALA A 203 23.12 -13.13 43.48
CA ALA A 203 22.97 -12.69 44.88
C ALA A 203 23.79 -11.43 45.23
N GLN A 204 24.96 -11.24 44.60
CA GLN A 204 25.75 -10.01 44.77
C GLN A 204 25.09 -8.84 44.03
N ALA A 205 24.54 -9.09 42.85
CA ALA A 205 23.85 -8.06 42.06
C ALA A 205 22.54 -7.61 42.75
N LEU A 206 21.74 -8.54 43.29
CA LEU A 206 20.55 -8.22 44.08
C LEU A 206 20.88 -7.32 45.28
N ARG A 207 21.96 -7.61 46.02
CA ARG A 207 22.45 -6.75 47.12
C ARG A 207 22.88 -5.36 46.64
N ALA A 208 23.44 -5.24 45.44
CA ALA A 208 23.81 -3.96 44.86
C ALA A 208 22.61 -3.16 44.34
N ILE A 209 21.54 -3.83 43.88
CA ILE A 209 20.30 -3.21 43.39
C ILE A 209 19.41 -2.76 44.56
N HIS A 210 19.35 -3.55 45.64
CA HIS A 210 18.40 -3.34 46.74
C HIS A 210 18.34 -1.90 47.29
N PRO A 211 19.46 -1.18 47.53
CA PRO A 211 19.42 0.22 48.00
C PRO A 211 18.68 1.17 47.04
N ALA A 212 18.67 0.88 45.74
CA ALA A 212 18.01 1.72 44.73
C ALA A 212 16.48 1.57 44.71
N LEU A 213 15.92 0.59 45.44
CA LEU A 213 14.46 0.43 45.59
C LEU A 213 13.83 1.52 46.47
N VAL A 214 14.62 2.20 47.31
CA VAL A 214 14.17 3.24 48.24
C VAL A 214 14.69 4.62 47.81
N ASP A 215 14.94 4.81 46.51
CA ASP A 215 15.46 6.06 45.97
C ASP A 215 14.38 7.16 45.87
N ASP A 216 14.81 8.42 45.93
CA ASP A 216 13.92 9.57 45.75
C ASP A 216 13.43 9.74 44.30
N ASP A 217 14.19 9.29 43.29
CA ASP A 217 13.79 9.37 41.88
C ASP A 217 13.01 8.12 41.45
N ALA A 218 11.71 8.29 41.21
CA ALA A 218 10.82 7.22 40.77
C ALA A 218 11.30 6.47 39.50
N ARG A 219 12.10 7.10 38.63
CA ARG A 219 12.66 6.44 37.43
C ARG A 219 13.76 5.44 37.81
N VAL A 220 14.57 5.78 38.81
CA VAL A 220 15.60 4.90 39.36
C VAL A 220 14.92 3.72 40.06
N VAL A 221 13.89 3.99 40.87
CA VAL A 221 13.11 2.95 41.54
C VAL A 221 12.44 2.01 40.54
N ALA A 222 11.79 2.53 39.48
CA ALA A 222 11.17 1.70 38.44
C ALA A 222 12.20 0.76 37.78
N GLN A 223 13.37 1.29 37.42
CA GLN A 223 14.44 0.50 36.81
C GLN A 223 15.06 -0.51 37.80
N ALA A 224 15.13 -0.16 39.09
CA ALA A 224 15.57 -1.05 40.16
C ALA A 224 14.59 -2.21 40.36
N ILE A 225 13.27 -1.95 40.33
CA ILE A 225 12.25 -3.01 40.39
C ILE A 225 12.42 -3.99 39.24
N GLU A 226 12.59 -3.51 38.00
CA GLU A 226 12.80 -4.37 36.83
C GLU A 226 14.10 -5.17 36.94
N ALA A 227 15.19 -4.53 37.38
CA ALA A 227 16.48 -5.18 37.53
C ALA A 227 16.48 -6.24 38.64
N TYR A 228 15.87 -5.92 39.78
CA TYR A 228 15.74 -6.84 40.91
C TYR A 228 14.87 -8.03 40.52
N ALA A 229 13.72 -7.77 39.88
CA ALA A 229 12.85 -8.83 39.39
C ALA A 229 13.61 -9.76 38.45
N GLY A 230 14.37 -9.26 37.48
CA GLY A 230 15.09 -10.10 36.51
C GLY A 230 16.05 -11.14 37.12
N LEU A 231 16.49 -10.96 38.36
CA LEU A 231 17.45 -11.86 39.02
C LEU A 231 16.90 -12.63 40.22
N CYS A 232 15.83 -12.15 40.86
CA CYS A 232 15.37 -12.71 42.14
C CYS A 232 14.54 -13.98 41.97
N GLU A 233 14.53 -14.82 43.00
CA GLU A 233 13.59 -15.92 43.10
C GLU A 233 12.20 -15.42 43.54
N GLU A 234 11.16 -16.25 43.39
CA GLU A 234 9.78 -15.86 43.70
C GLU A 234 9.56 -15.43 45.16
N PRO A 235 10.11 -16.10 46.19
CA PRO A 235 9.95 -15.66 47.57
C PRO A 235 10.52 -14.26 47.80
N GLU A 236 11.71 -13.99 47.26
CA GLU A 236 12.38 -12.69 47.34
C GLU A 236 11.58 -11.60 46.60
N TYR A 237 10.97 -11.95 45.47
CA TYR A 237 10.07 -11.06 44.74
C TYR A 237 8.90 -10.62 45.62
N PHE A 238 8.22 -11.57 46.28
CA PHE A 238 7.07 -11.25 47.11
C PHE A 238 7.45 -10.53 48.41
N GLU A 239 8.64 -10.77 48.93
CA GLU A 239 9.16 -10.06 50.10
C GLU A 239 9.47 -8.59 49.78
N HIS A 240 10.22 -8.34 48.71
CA HIS A 240 10.78 -6.99 48.45
C HIS A 240 10.00 -6.18 47.42
N LEU A 241 9.36 -6.81 46.42
CA LEU A 241 8.73 -6.11 45.30
C LEU A 241 7.20 -6.08 45.35
N ALA A 242 6.55 -7.01 46.07
CA ALA A 242 5.09 -7.01 46.21
C ALA A 242 4.48 -5.68 46.72
N PRO A 243 5.11 -4.93 47.66
CA PRO A 243 4.58 -3.63 48.09
C PRO A 243 4.35 -2.65 46.93
N PHE A 244 5.21 -2.67 45.89
CA PHE A 244 5.08 -1.77 44.74
C PHE A 244 3.88 -2.08 43.84
N LEU A 245 3.29 -3.28 43.92
CA LEU A 245 2.03 -3.59 43.23
C LEU A 245 0.89 -2.68 43.72
N SER A 246 0.97 -2.17 44.94
CA SER A 246 -0.02 -1.28 45.55
C SER A 246 0.46 0.17 45.67
N ALA A 247 1.55 0.54 44.99
CA ALA A 247 2.05 1.91 44.96
C ALA A 247 1.06 2.88 44.30
N ALA A 248 1.07 4.15 44.73
CA ALA A 248 0.25 5.20 44.11
C ALA A 248 0.74 5.58 42.70
N ASN A 249 2.04 5.44 42.43
CA ASN A 249 2.62 5.75 41.13
C ASN A 249 2.43 4.59 40.15
N VAL A 250 1.71 4.86 39.05
CA VAL A 250 1.36 3.88 38.01
C VAL A 250 2.60 3.24 37.37
N GLU A 251 3.69 3.98 37.18
CA GLU A 251 4.90 3.44 36.54
C GLU A 251 5.62 2.42 37.44
N LEU A 252 5.58 2.60 38.76
CA LEU A 252 6.12 1.60 39.71
C LEU A 252 5.28 0.32 39.72
N VAL A 253 3.94 0.48 39.67
CA VAL A 253 3.02 -0.67 39.57
C VAL A 253 3.26 -1.43 38.26
N ARG A 254 3.47 -0.72 37.14
CA ARG A 254 3.79 -1.35 35.85
C ARG A 254 5.12 -2.09 35.88
N ALA A 255 6.16 -1.51 36.47
CA ALA A 255 7.46 -2.17 36.63
C ALA A 255 7.33 -3.46 37.45
N ALA A 256 6.59 -3.43 38.56
CA ALA A 256 6.31 -4.62 39.37
C ALA A 256 5.51 -5.67 38.57
N VAL A 257 4.45 -5.27 37.86
CA VAL A 257 3.67 -6.19 37.01
C VAL A 257 4.54 -6.85 35.93
N ARG A 258 5.47 -6.10 35.30
CA ARG A 258 6.43 -6.69 34.36
C ARG A 258 7.34 -7.71 35.03
N GLY A 259 7.77 -7.46 36.27
CA GLY A 259 8.61 -8.40 37.02
C GLY A 259 7.93 -9.76 37.21
N LEU A 260 6.62 -9.80 37.44
CA LEU A 260 5.86 -11.05 37.60
C LEU A 260 5.84 -11.94 36.34
N ARG A 261 6.20 -11.43 35.16
CA ARG A 261 6.13 -12.17 33.89
C ARG A 261 6.99 -13.44 33.83
N GLN A 262 7.98 -13.55 34.71
CA GLN A 262 8.91 -14.67 34.75
C GLN A 262 8.44 -15.82 35.64
N PHE A 263 7.40 -15.61 36.46
CA PHE A 263 6.88 -16.61 37.38
C PHE A 263 5.56 -17.19 36.85
N SER A 264 5.53 -18.51 36.64
CA SER A 264 4.35 -19.23 36.15
C SER A 264 3.49 -19.83 37.27
N THR A 265 3.75 -19.47 38.53
CA THR A 265 3.07 -20.06 39.69
C THR A 265 1.67 -19.48 39.91
N PRO A 266 0.77 -20.22 40.57
CA PRO A 266 -0.57 -19.74 40.89
C PRO A 266 -0.58 -18.44 41.71
N SER A 267 0.42 -18.24 42.58
CA SER A 267 0.57 -17.02 43.39
C SER A 267 0.84 -15.78 42.52
N ALA A 268 1.77 -15.89 41.57
CA ALA A 268 2.08 -14.83 40.62
C ALA A 268 0.87 -14.51 39.71
N ILE A 269 0.21 -15.53 39.18
CA ILE A 269 -0.98 -15.37 38.34
C ILE A 269 -2.13 -14.74 39.13
N SER A 270 -2.34 -15.12 40.38
CA SER A 270 -3.35 -14.51 41.26
C SER A 270 -3.05 -13.03 41.57
N ALA A 271 -1.78 -12.66 41.74
CA ALA A 271 -1.38 -11.26 41.87
C ALA A 271 -1.68 -10.46 40.60
N LEU A 272 -1.40 -11.02 39.42
CA LEU A 272 -1.73 -10.43 38.12
C LEU A 272 -3.25 -10.26 37.94
N SER A 273 -4.05 -11.31 38.21
CA SER A 273 -5.52 -11.27 38.10
C SER A 273 -6.15 -10.20 38.99
N ARG A 274 -5.67 -10.04 40.23
CA ARG A 274 -6.16 -8.96 41.11
C ARG A 274 -5.92 -7.57 40.50
N LYS A 275 -4.80 -7.36 39.81
CA LYS A 275 -4.50 -6.09 39.13
C LYS A 275 -5.22 -5.93 37.80
N LEU A 276 -5.55 -7.03 37.12
CA LEU A 276 -6.45 -7.03 35.97
C LEU A 276 -7.85 -6.49 36.34
N TYR A 277 -8.33 -6.79 37.55
CA TYR A 277 -9.63 -6.33 38.05
C TYR A 277 -9.62 -4.91 38.64
N SER A 278 -8.62 -4.59 39.47
CA SER A 278 -8.58 -3.34 40.26
C SER A 278 -7.75 -2.21 39.64
N GLY A 279 -6.86 -2.51 38.68
CA GLY A 279 -5.92 -1.53 38.13
C GLY A 279 -6.53 -0.55 37.13
N PRO A 280 -5.87 0.59 36.86
CA PRO A 280 -6.22 1.47 35.74
C PRO A 280 -5.94 0.77 34.39
N SER A 281 -6.49 1.29 33.29
CA SER A 281 -6.38 0.64 31.97
C SER A 281 -4.94 0.35 31.54
N ALA A 282 -3.99 1.25 31.84
CA ALA A 282 -2.57 1.04 31.52
C ALA A 282 -1.96 -0.17 32.24
N VAL A 283 -2.31 -0.39 33.52
CA VAL A 283 -1.86 -1.54 34.31
C VAL A 283 -2.53 -2.82 33.81
N ARG A 284 -3.81 -2.79 33.45
CA ARG A 284 -4.52 -3.97 32.91
C ARG A 284 -3.87 -4.48 31.62
N LEU A 285 -3.50 -3.58 30.71
CA LEU A 285 -2.78 -3.94 29.48
C LEU A 285 -1.40 -4.51 29.78
N GLU A 286 -0.68 -3.94 30.77
CA GLU A 286 0.61 -4.48 31.21
C GLU A 286 0.46 -5.88 31.82
N VAL A 287 -0.61 -6.13 32.60
CA VAL A 287 -0.93 -7.47 33.12
C VAL A 287 -1.14 -8.46 31.97
N LEU A 288 -1.90 -8.08 30.94
CA LEU A 288 -2.09 -8.95 29.76
C LEU A 288 -0.76 -9.25 29.05
N ASN A 289 0.14 -8.27 28.94
CA ASN A 289 1.48 -8.50 28.38
C ASN A 289 2.34 -9.43 29.27
N ALA A 290 2.20 -9.35 30.60
CA ALA A 290 2.87 -10.26 31.51
C ALA A 290 2.33 -11.70 31.38
N LEU A 291 1.01 -11.87 31.30
CA LEU A 291 0.37 -13.17 31.06
C LEU A 291 0.79 -13.77 29.72
N GLU A 292 0.88 -12.96 28.65
CA GLU A 292 1.38 -13.41 27.34
C GLU A 292 2.81 -13.97 27.43
N ALA A 293 3.67 -13.34 28.22
CA ALA A 293 5.05 -13.79 28.42
C ALA A 293 5.14 -15.09 29.23
N ILE A 294 4.26 -15.30 30.23
CA ILE A 294 4.18 -16.56 31.00
C ILE A 294 3.81 -17.73 30.10
N ALA A 295 2.84 -17.53 29.18
CA ALA A 295 2.46 -18.49 28.15
C ALA A 295 2.17 -19.93 28.66
N SER A 296 1.53 -20.08 29.83
CA SER A 296 1.15 -21.37 30.42
C SER A 296 -0.37 -21.53 30.48
N ASN A 297 -0.88 -22.77 30.56
CA ASN A 297 -2.34 -23.03 30.64
C ASN A 297 -3.03 -22.38 31.84
N GLU A 298 -2.28 -22.09 32.91
CA GLU A 298 -2.79 -21.41 34.12
C GLU A 298 -3.28 -19.98 33.83
N ILE A 299 -2.84 -19.35 32.74
CA ILE A 299 -3.29 -18.00 32.35
C ILE A 299 -4.68 -17.98 31.68
N LEU A 300 -5.24 -19.15 31.33
CA LEU A 300 -6.51 -19.24 30.61
C LEU A 300 -7.66 -18.59 31.38
N ALA A 301 -7.79 -18.87 32.68
CA ALA A 301 -8.85 -18.29 33.49
C ALA A 301 -8.78 -16.74 33.53
N PRO A 302 -7.62 -16.11 33.83
CA PRO A 302 -7.46 -14.65 33.73
C PRO A 302 -7.79 -14.07 32.34
N LEU A 303 -7.37 -14.74 31.26
CA LEU A 303 -7.64 -14.28 29.89
C LEU A 303 -9.14 -14.37 29.53
N VAL A 304 -9.80 -15.45 29.94
CA VAL A 304 -11.24 -15.63 29.77
C VAL A 304 -12.02 -14.56 30.53
N GLU A 305 -11.60 -14.23 31.75
CA GLU A 305 -12.19 -13.13 32.50
C GLU A 305 -11.99 -11.78 31.78
N ALA A 306 -10.81 -11.55 31.20
CA ALA A 306 -10.50 -10.34 30.43
C ALA A 306 -11.38 -10.19 29.17
N LEU A 307 -11.79 -11.29 28.52
CA LEU A 307 -12.73 -11.27 27.40
C LEU A 307 -14.11 -10.75 27.80
N GLY A 308 -14.51 -10.93 29.06
CA GLY A 308 -15.78 -10.45 29.60
C GLY A 308 -15.75 -8.98 30.06
N HIS A 309 -14.60 -8.31 30.00
CA HIS A 309 -14.37 -7.00 30.59
C HIS A 309 -15.06 -5.86 29.81
N ASN A 310 -15.47 -4.77 30.48
CA ASN A 310 -16.19 -3.65 29.83
C ASN A 310 -15.31 -2.83 28.86
N SER A 311 -14.00 -2.74 29.12
CA SER A 311 -13.05 -2.02 28.26
C SER A 311 -12.75 -2.80 26.98
N ALA A 312 -13.06 -2.21 25.81
CA ALA A 312 -12.82 -2.83 24.51
C ALA A 312 -11.34 -3.15 24.23
N PRO A 313 -10.36 -2.26 24.54
CA PRO A 313 -8.94 -2.58 24.41
C PRO A 313 -8.49 -3.81 25.19
N VAL A 314 -9.02 -4.01 26.41
CA VAL A 314 -8.68 -5.17 27.26
C VAL A 314 -9.22 -6.46 26.63
N ARG A 315 -10.47 -6.47 26.15
CA ARG A 315 -11.06 -7.63 25.46
C ARG A 315 -10.29 -8.00 24.20
N ALA A 316 -10.01 -7.00 23.35
CA ALA A 316 -9.30 -7.20 22.09
C ALA A 316 -7.91 -7.79 22.33
N ARG A 317 -7.17 -7.24 23.29
CA ARG A 317 -5.84 -7.75 23.64
C ARG A 317 -5.88 -9.16 24.20
N ALA A 318 -6.85 -9.51 25.04
CA ALA A 318 -7.02 -10.86 25.54
C ALA A 318 -7.34 -11.87 24.42
N GLY A 319 -8.21 -11.51 23.47
CA GLY A 319 -8.52 -12.33 22.30
C GLY A 319 -7.31 -12.54 21.38
N GLU A 320 -6.48 -11.50 21.19
CA GLU A 320 -5.23 -11.58 20.45
C GLU A 320 -4.25 -12.57 21.09
N ILE A 321 -4.08 -12.52 22.42
CA ILE A 321 -3.19 -13.42 23.16
C ILE A 321 -3.67 -14.87 23.03
N LEU A 322 -4.97 -15.14 23.23
CA LEU A 322 -5.54 -16.47 23.08
C LEU A 322 -5.34 -17.02 21.67
N SER A 323 -5.55 -16.18 20.65
CA SER A 323 -5.33 -16.57 19.24
C SER A 323 -3.86 -16.86 18.95
N LYS A 324 -2.95 -16.01 19.43
CA LYS A 324 -1.50 -16.13 19.19
C LYS A 324 -0.91 -17.35 19.88
N LEU A 325 -1.20 -17.53 21.17
CA LEU A 325 -0.68 -18.64 21.96
C LEU A 325 -1.37 -19.97 21.62
N GLY A 326 -2.66 -19.94 21.29
CA GLY A 326 -3.40 -21.09 20.77
C GLY A 326 -2.85 -21.59 19.44
N ARG A 327 -2.55 -20.67 18.49
CA ARG A 327 -1.89 -21.03 17.22
C ARG A 327 -0.51 -21.66 17.42
N ALA A 328 0.23 -21.20 18.43
CA ALA A 328 1.53 -21.75 18.78
C ALA A 328 1.45 -23.09 19.54
N GLY A 329 0.25 -23.60 19.83
CA GLY A 329 0.04 -24.84 20.59
C GLY A 329 0.44 -24.75 22.07
N LYS A 330 0.64 -23.53 22.60
CA LYS A 330 1.03 -23.32 24.00
C LYS A 330 -0.14 -23.36 24.98
N LEU A 331 -1.36 -23.21 24.46
CA LEU A 331 -2.60 -23.21 25.26
C LEU A 331 -3.60 -24.24 24.72
N ASP A 332 -4.28 -24.94 25.64
CA ASP A 332 -5.46 -25.76 25.32
C ASP A 332 -6.71 -24.87 25.18
N VAL A 333 -6.79 -24.18 24.04
CA VAL A 333 -7.86 -23.23 23.71
C VAL A 333 -9.19 -23.88 23.25
N PRO A 334 -9.23 -25.07 22.61
CA PRO A 334 -10.49 -25.67 22.14
C PRO A 334 -11.60 -25.76 23.19
N ARG A 335 -11.28 -26.22 24.41
CA ARG A 335 -12.24 -26.31 25.52
C ARG A 335 -12.79 -24.95 25.92
N VAL A 336 -11.92 -23.93 25.91
CA VAL A 336 -12.27 -22.55 26.25
C VAL A 336 -13.19 -21.95 25.20
N ILE A 337 -12.92 -22.15 23.91
CA ILE A 337 -13.80 -21.68 22.82
C ILE A 337 -15.22 -22.23 22.99
N ILE A 338 -15.35 -23.54 23.25
CA ILE A 338 -16.66 -24.18 23.42
C ILE A 338 -17.41 -23.59 24.62
N TRP A 339 -16.70 -23.32 25.71
CA TRP A 339 -17.29 -22.66 26.88
C TRP A 339 -17.73 -21.22 26.57
N LEU A 340 -16.89 -20.44 25.86
CA LEU A 340 -17.19 -19.06 25.49
C LEU A 340 -18.41 -18.97 24.55
N LEU A 341 -18.58 -19.93 23.65
CA LEU A 341 -19.73 -20.01 22.74
C LEU A 341 -21.06 -20.24 23.49
N ARG A 342 -21.05 -20.76 24.71
CA ARG A 342 -22.25 -20.87 25.56
C ARG A 342 -22.63 -19.57 26.26
N SER A 343 -21.87 -18.49 26.07
CA SER A 343 -22.15 -17.21 26.71
C SER A 343 -23.45 -16.58 26.19
N THR A 344 -24.24 -16.02 27.10
CA THR A 344 -25.42 -15.21 26.74
C THR A 344 -25.03 -13.90 26.04
N LYS A 345 -23.79 -13.43 26.21
CA LYS A 345 -23.29 -12.20 25.59
C LYS A 345 -22.83 -12.47 24.16
N VAL A 346 -23.53 -11.89 23.18
CA VAL A 346 -23.21 -12.01 21.74
C VAL A 346 -21.75 -11.67 21.46
N GLN A 347 -21.21 -10.59 22.05
CA GLN A 347 -19.83 -10.16 21.82
C GLN A 347 -18.78 -11.21 22.24
N VAL A 348 -19.08 -12.00 23.29
CA VAL A 348 -18.20 -13.08 23.75
C VAL A 348 -18.24 -14.24 22.77
N ARG A 349 -19.44 -14.60 22.27
CA ARG A 349 -19.58 -15.63 21.24
C ARG A 349 -18.88 -15.26 19.94
N ARG A 350 -19.01 -14.00 19.48
CA ARG A 350 -18.31 -13.50 18.29
C ARG A 350 -16.80 -13.66 18.42
N MET A 351 -16.24 -13.20 19.53
CA MET A 351 -14.81 -13.34 19.82
C MET A 351 -14.37 -14.81 19.90
N ALA A 352 -15.19 -15.69 20.46
CA ALA A 352 -14.91 -17.12 20.51
C ALA A 352 -14.75 -17.73 19.11
N VAL A 353 -15.60 -17.33 18.15
CA VAL A 353 -15.49 -17.78 16.75
C VAL A 353 -14.24 -17.19 16.06
N GLU A 354 -13.88 -15.93 16.35
CA GLU A 354 -12.64 -15.34 15.83
C GLU A 354 -11.40 -16.11 16.30
N ILE A 355 -11.37 -16.45 17.59
CA ILE A 355 -10.29 -17.26 18.17
C ILE A 355 -10.30 -18.65 17.55
N ALA A 356 -11.48 -19.28 17.40
CA ALA A 356 -11.61 -20.60 16.78
C ALA A 356 -10.94 -20.67 15.41
N ARG A 357 -11.18 -19.68 14.55
CA ARG A 357 -10.58 -19.62 13.21
C ARG A 357 -9.04 -19.58 13.22
N ALA A 358 -8.44 -19.03 14.26
CA ALA A 358 -6.99 -18.87 14.37
C ALA A 358 -6.28 -20.10 14.97
N VAL A 359 -7.02 -21.01 15.60
CA VAL A 359 -6.49 -22.13 16.38
C VAL A 359 -6.58 -23.43 15.56
N PRO A 360 -5.46 -24.18 15.39
CA PRO A 360 -5.49 -25.47 14.72
C PRO A 360 -6.25 -26.52 15.54
N ASP A 361 -7.02 -27.37 14.87
CA ASP A 361 -7.78 -28.48 15.47
C ASP A 361 -7.30 -29.84 14.92
N PRO A 362 -6.09 -30.30 15.26
CA PRO A 362 -5.51 -31.51 14.69
C PRO A 362 -6.26 -32.79 15.08
N ASN A 363 -6.94 -32.80 16.24
CA ASN A 363 -7.65 -33.96 16.76
C ASN A 363 -9.15 -33.98 16.43
N ALA A 364 -9.63 -33.01 15.64
CA ALA A 364 -11.05 -32.86 15.32
C ALA A 364 -11.96 -32.77 16.56
N GLU A 365 -11.50 -32.10 17.62
CA GLU A 365 -12.27 -31.94 18.86
C GLU A 365 -13.18 -30.70 18.83
N LEU A 366 -12.79 -29.69 18.06
CA LEU A 366 -13.43 -28.38 18.03
C LEU A 366 -14.48 -28.29 16.93
N TRP A 367 -14.12 -28.57 15.68
CA TRP A 367 -15.02 -28.33 14.54
C TRP A 367 -16.33 -29.13 14.62
N PRO A 368 -16.41 -30.39 15.14
CA PRO A 368 -17.69 -31.08 15.25
C PRO A 368 -18.64 -30.39 16.23
N ARG A 369 -18.10 -29.78 17.29
CA ARG A 369 -18.87 -29.04 18.30
C ARG A 369 -19.26 -27.64 17.82
N LEU A 370 -18.49 -27.06 16.90
CA LEU A 370 -18.86 -25.80 16.25
C LEU A 370 -20.12 -25.95 15.40
N LEU A 371 -20.40 -27.14 14.84
CA LEU A 371 -21.61 -27.39 14.04
C LEU A 371 -22.92 -27.12 14.81
N ASP A 372 -22.94 -27.31 16.13
CA ASP A 372 -24.10 -27.00 16.97
C ASP A 372 -24.47 -25.51 16.92
N TYR A 373 -23.49 -24.64 16.64
CA TYR A 373 -23.64 -23.19 16.58
C TYR A 373 -23.96 -22.66 15.17
N LEU A 374 -24.17 -23.53 14.18
CA LEU A 374 -24.82 -23.13 12.92
C LEU A 374 -26.27 -22.66 13.15
N CYS A 375 -26.85 -22.94 14.32
CA CYS A 375 -28.15 -22.43 14.77
C CYS A 375 -28.07 -21.28 15.77
N ASP A 376 -26.91 -20.63 15.97
CA ASP A 376 -26.81 -19.51 16.92
C ASP A 376 -27.84 -18.42 16.58
N GLU A 377 -28.37 -17.71 17.57
CA GLU A 377 -29.34 -16.62 17.37
C GLU A 377 -28.75 -15.46 16.55
N ASP A 378 -27.46 -15.16 16.76
CA ASP A 378 -26.76 -14.09 16.06
C ASP A 378 -26.35 -14.57 14.66
N TRP A 379 -26.75 -13.85 13.62
CA TRP A 379 -26.32 -14.14 12.24
C TRP A 379 -24.81 -14.28 12.22
N TRP A 380 -24.07 -13.25 12.67
CA TRP A 380 -22.61 -13.13 12.54
C TRP A 380 -21.89 -14.40 12.99
N VAL A 381 -22.30 -14.95 14.13
CA VAL A 381 -21.78 -16.22 14.66
C VAL A 381 -22.01 -17.38 13.68
N ARG A 382 -23.24 -17.57 13.16
CA ARG A 382 -23.56 -18.69 12.23
C ARG A 382 -22.67 -18.71 10.99
N GLU A 383 -22.53 -17.56 10.33
CA GLU A 383 -21.75 -17.44 9.08
C GLU A 383 -20.26 -17.66 9.33
N ARG A 384 -19.73 -17.10 10.43
CA ARG A 384 -18.32 -17.26 10.78
C ARG A 384 -18.00 -18.67 11.29
N VAL A 385 -18.95 -19.33 11.95
CA VAL A 385 -18.86 -20.75 12.32
C VAL A 385 -18.76 -21.60 11.06
N LYS A 386 -19.63 -21.37 10.06
CA LYS A 386 -19.56 -22.05 8.75
C LYS A 386 -18.17 -21.91 8.14
N ASP A 387 -17.67 -20.68 7.99
CA ASP A 387 -16.35 -20.40 7.40
C ASP A 387 -15.22 -21.13 8.17
N SER A 388 -15.29 -21.13 9.50
CA SER A 388 -14.29 -21.75 10.37
C SER A 388 -14.29 -23.27 10.25
N VAL A 389 -15.48 -23.88 10.23
CA VAL A 389 -15.63 -25.34 10.12
C VAL A 389 -15.16 -25.84 8.75
N VAL A 390 -15.50 -25.12 7.67
CA VAL A 390 -15.02 -25.44 6.31
C VAL A 390 -13.49 -25.40 6.26
N ALA A 391 -12.86 -24.37 6.84
CA ALA A 391 -11.41 -24.24 6.89
C ALA A 391 -10.72 -25.35 7.72
N MET A 392 -11.35 -25.81 8.81
CA MET A 392 -10.79 -26.84 9.70
C MET A 392 -10.94 -28.26 9.14
N ALA A 393 -12.14 -28.62 8.70
CA ALA A 393 -12.49 -30.00 8.41
C ALA A 393 -12.44 -30.37 6.92
N GLY A 394 -12.58 -29.37 6.03
CA GLY A 394 -12.57 -29.59 4.58
C GLY A 394 -13.53 -30.71 4.16
N THR A 395 -13.04 -31.64 3.34
CA THR A 395 -13.83 -32.75 2.79
C THR A 395 -14.28 -33.79 3.83
N GLN A 396 -13.83 -33.70 5.08
CA GLN A 396 -14.36 -34.54 6.17
C GLN A 396 -15.80 -34.17 6.54
N LEU A 397 -16.26 -32.97 6.16
CA LEU A 397 -17.62 -32.51 6.41
C LEU A 397 -18.68 -33.15 5.51
N THR A 398 -18.31 -33.62 4.31
CA THR A 398 -19.26 -34.11 3.31
C THR A 398 -20.26 -35.16 3.87
N PRO A 399 -19.82 -36.19 4.62
CA PRO A 399 -20.75 -37.16 5.22
C PRO A 399 -21.66 -36.57 6.30
N PHE A 400 -21.18 -35.56 7.04
CA PHE A 400 -21.96 -34.87 8.07
C PHE A 400 -23.03 -33.99 7.43
N MET A 401 -22.69 -33.25 6.37
CA MET A 401 -23.64 -32.41 5.65
C MET A 401 -24.80 -33.23 5.08
N GLY A 402 -24.56 -34.48 4.65
CA GLY A 402 -25.62 -35.41 4.25
C GLY A 402 -26.69 -35.65 5.33
N ARG A 403 -26.34 -35.56 6.63
CA ARG A 403 -27.31 -35.60 7.74
C ARG A 403 -28.02 -34.26 7.92
N TYR A 404 -27.29 -33.14 7.81
CA TYR A 404 -27.86 -31.81 7.94
C TYR A 404 -28.82 -31.44 6.80
N LEU A 405 -28.63 -31.99 5.60
CA LEU A 405 -29.58 -31.90 4.49
C LEU A 405 -30.93 -32.56 4.78
N LYS A 406 -31.03 -33.44 5.79
CA LYS A 406 -32.29 -34.07 6.21
C LYS A 406 -32.87 -33.43 7.48
N HIS A 407 -32.32 -32.30 7.91
CA HIS A 407 -32.71 -31.66 9.16
C HIS A 407 -34.10 -31.02 9.06
N ARG A 408 -34.87 -31.04 10.16
CA ARG A 408 -36.21 -30.43 10.25
C ARG A 408 -36.20 -28.91 10.03
N HIS A 409 -35.10 -28.25 10.41
CA HIS A 409 -34.93 -26.81 10.25
C HIS A 409 -34.39 -26.46 8.86
N LYS A 410 -35.17 -25.69 8.10
CA LYS A 410 -34.84 -25.23 6.75
C LYS A 410 -33.46 -24.53 6.71
N ALA A 411 -33.19 -23.62 7.64
CA ALA A 411 -31.92 -22.89 7.70
C ALA A 411 -30.68 -23.80 7.78
N LEU A 412 -30.77 -24.93 8.48
CA LEU A 412 -29.65 -25.89 8.55
C LEU A 412 -29.44 -26.64 7.24
N ARG A 413 -30.52 -26.98 6.53
CA ARG A 413 -30.41 -27.58 5.19
C ARG A 413 -29.74 -26.61 4.22
N ARG A 414 -30.11 -25.32 4.28
CA ARG A 414 -29.49 -24.25 3.50
C ARG A 414 -27.98 -24.15 3.72
N PHE A 415 -27.56 -24.06 4.99
CA PHE A 415 -26.13 -24.06 5.33
C PHE A 415 -25.41 -25.33 4.88
N ALA A 416 -26.07 -26.48 4.94
CA ALA A 416 -25.48 -27.73 4.47
C ALA A 416 -25.24 -27.71 2.95
N VAL A 417 -26.17 -27.19 2.15
CA VAL A 417 -25.96 -27.02 0.71
C VAL A 417 -24.82 -26.02 0.45
N ASP A 418 -24.80 -24.87 1.14
CA ASP A 418 -23.74 -23.86 0.96
C ASP A 418 -22.35 -24.40 1.33
N ILE A 419 -22.25 -25.19 2.41
CA ILE A 419 -21.00 -25.86 2.80
C ILE A 419 -20.57 -26.84 1.70
N LEU A 420 -21.49 -27.67 1.20
CA LEU A 420 -21.18 -28.61 0.11
C LEU A 420 -20.74 -27.90 -1.17
N ALA A 421 -21.32 -26.74 -1.47
CA ALA A 421 -20.91 -25.90 -2.60
C ALA A 421 -19.48 -25.38 -2.47
N GLN A 422 -19.05 -25.01 -1.26
CA GLN A 422 -17.66 -24.60 -1.00
C GLN A 422 -16.68 -25.77 -1.07
N LEU A 423 -17.09 -26.96 -0.64
CA LEU A 423 -16.23 -28.16 -0.60
C LEU A 423 -15.99 -28.78 -1.98
N LYS A 424 -16.96 -28.66 -2.89
CA LYS A 424 -16.92 -29.22 -4.25
C LYS A 424 -16.55 -30.72 -4.31
N ASP A 425 -17.03 -31.49 -3.33
CA ASP A 425 -16.73 -32.91 -3.22
C ASP A 425 -17.73 -33.75 -4.02
N ALA A 426 -17.24 -34.54 -4.98
CA ALA A 426 -18.07 -35.41 -5.82
C ALA A 426 -18.87 -36.46 -5.03
N ARG A 427 -18.46 -36.81 -3.80
CA ARG A 427 -19.23 -37.71 -2.92
C ARG A 427 -20.57 -37.11 -2.48
N ALA A 428 -20.72 -35.79 -2.56
CA ALA A 428 -21.95 -35.08 -2.21
C ALA A 428 -23.06 -35.22 -3.26
N LEU A 429 -22.74 -35.64 -4.49
CA LEU A 429 -23.67 -35.63 -5.62
C LEU A 429 -24.98 -36.36 -5.30
N GLY A 430 -24.91 -37.57 -4.74
CA GLY A 430 -26.10 -38.35 -4.40
C GLY A 430 -27.01 -37.66 -3.37
N ALA A 431 -26.42 -36.97 -2.39
CA ALA A 431 -27.17 -36.24 -1.39
C ALA A 431 -27.82 -34.97 -1.97
N LEU A 432 -27.08 -34.23 -2.81
CA LEU A 432 -27.59 -33.04 -3.49
C LEU A 432 -28.72 -33.36 -4.48
N VAL A 433 -28.60 -34.46 -5.23
CA VAL A 433 -29.66 -34.91 -6.15
C VAL A 433 -30.93 -35.28 -5.39
N ALA A 434 -30.81 -35.95 -4.23
CA ALA A 434 -31.96 -36.24 -3.39
C ALA A 434 -32.62 -34.94 -2.87
N THR A 435 -31.82 -33.98 -2.39
CA THR A 435 -32.31 -32.67 -1.94
C THR A 435 -33.00 -31.89 -3.06
N ALA A 436 -32.42 -31.85 -4.27
CA ALA A 436 -33.02 -31.17 -5.42
C ALA A 436 -34.40 -31.74 -5.80
N ARG A 437 -34.60 -33.06 -5.61
CA ARG A 437 -35.85 -33.76 -5.95
C ARG A 437 -36.90 -33.73 -4.85
N GLU A 438 -36.51 -33.81 -3.59
CA GLU A 438 -37.41 -34.17 -2.49
C GLU A 438 -37.59 -33.08 -1.42
N ASP A 439 -36.76 -32.02 -1.39
CA ASP A 439 -36.85 -30.99 -0.34
C ASP A 439 -38.12 -30.13 -0.47
N ASP A 440 -38.72 -29.73 0.65
CA ASP A 440 -39.93 -28.89 0.67
C ASP A 440 -39.63 -27.38 0.55
N ASP A 441 -38.36 -26.98 0.64
CA ASP A 441 -37.92 -25.58 0.56
C ASP A 441 -37.37 -25.25 -0.84
N TRP A 442 -38.09 -24.39 -1.57
CA TRP A 442 -37.74 -23.98 -2.93
C TRP A 442 -36.28 -23.50 -3.06
N TRP A 443 -35.82 -22.68 -2.12
CA TRP A 443 -34.46 -22.12 -2.12
C TRP A 443 -33.40 -23.21 -1.95
N THR A 444 -33.66 -24.18 -1.07
CA THR A 444 -32.73 -25.29 -0.82
C THR A 444 -32.62 -26.19 -2.07
N ARG A 445 -33.73 -26.38 -2.80
CA ARG A 445 -33.74 -27.13 -4.06
C ARG A 445 -32.97 -26.42 -5.17
N GLU A 446 -33.25 -25.14 -5.40
CA GLU A 446 -32.54 -24.32 -6.40
C GLU A 446 -31.04 -24.30 -6.12
N ARG A 447 -30.65 -23.97 -4.89
CA ARG A 447 -29.23 -23.93 -4.50
C ARG A 447 -28.56 -25.30 -4.63
N ALA A 448 -29.28 -26.39 -4.40
CA ALA A 448 -28.75 -27.75 -4.62
C ALA A 448 -28.51 -28.02 -6.12
N ILE A 449 -29.39 -27.57 -7.01
CA ILE A 449 -29.25 -27.69 -8.47
C ILE A 449 -28.06 -26.87 -8.97
N GLU A 450 -27.92 -25.61 -8.54
CA GLU A 450 -26.75 -24.76 -8.84
C GLU A 450 -25.46 -25.43 -8.37
N THR A 451 -25.47 -25.98 -7.15
CA THR A 451 -24.30 -26.68 -6.59
C THR A 451 -23.93 -27.90 -7.42
N ILE A 452 -24.91 -28.67 -7.90
CA ILE A 452 -24.68 -29.80 -8.80
C ILE A 452 -24.04 -29.34 -10.12
N GLY A 453 -24.48 -28.21 -10.67
CA GLY A 453 -23.85 -27.59 -11.85
C GLY A 453 -22.37 -27.27 -11.61
N HIS A 454 -22.09 -26.55 -10.52
CA HIS A 454 -20.74 -26.14 -10.14
C HIS A 454 -19.81 -27.30 -9.72
N LEU A 455 -20.34 -28.48 -9.38
CA LEU A 455 -19.54 -29.67 -9.11
C LEU A 455 -18.84 -30.19 -10.38
N GLY A 456 -19.37 -29.92 -11.57
CA GLY A 456 -18.76 -30.37 -12.84
C GLY A 456 -18.88 -31.88 -13.12
N ASP A 457 -19.67 -32.63 -12.34
CA ASP A 457 -19.78 -34.08 -12.48
C ASP A 457 -20.82 -34.47 -13.55
N GLN A 458 -20.34 -34.99 -14.69
CA GLN A 458 -21.19 -35.40 -15.82
C GLN A 458 -22.24 -36.46 -15.46
N ARG A 459 -22.06 -37.23 -14.37
CA ARG A 459 -23.07 -38.19 -13.88
C ARG A 459 -24.36 -37.50 -13.43
N ALA A 460 -24.32 -36.19 -13.17
CA ALA A 460 -25.47 -35.38 -12.79
C ALA A 460 -26.45 -35.12 -13.95
N VAL A 461 -25.96 -35.09 -15.20
CA VAL A 461 -26.72 -34.62 -16.38
C VAL A 461 -28.08 -35.31 -16.53
N PRO A 462 -28.21 -36.66 -16.43
CA PRO A 462 -29.51 -37.31 -16.56
C PRO A 462 -30.51 -36.90 -15.47
N TYR A 463 -30.04 -36.58 -14.26
CA TYR A 463 -30.89 -36.16 -13.15
C TYR A 463 -31.39 -34.73 -13.33
N ILE A 464 -30.53 -33.83 -13.82
CA ILE A 464 -30.90 -32.44 -14.11
C ILE A 464 -31.91 -32.38 -15.27
N VAL A 465 -31.72 -33.20 -16.31
CA VAL A 465 -32.69 -33.33 -17.41
C VAL A 465 -34.04 -33.90 -16.94
N ASP A 466 -34.05 -34.90 -16.06
CA ASP A 466 -35.28 -35.45 -15.46
C ASP A 466 -36.03 -34.38 -14.63
N LEU A 467 -35.30 -33.61 -13.81
CA LEU A 467 -35.86 -32.52 -13.01
C LEU A 467 -36.46 -31.42 -13.89
N MET A 468 -35.71 -30.96 -14.90
CA MET A 468 -36.13 -29.94 -15.86
C MET A 468 -37.46 -30.30 -16.56
N ARG A 469 -37.67 -31.58 -16.88
CA ARG A 469 -38.90 -32.05 -17.54
C ARG A 469 -40.10 -32.16 -16.60
N ARG A 470 -39.88 -32.49 -15.33
CA ARG A 470 -40.95 -32.80 -14.37
C ARG A 470 -41.47 -31.58 -13.64
N ASP A 471 -40.60 -30.62 -13.37
CA ASP A 471 -40.91 -29.50 -12.49
C ASP A 471 -40.61 -28.17 -13.18
N GLN A 472 -41.67 -27.40 -13.42
CA GLN A 472 -41.61 -26.10 -14.09
C GLN A 472 -40.91 -25.03 -13.25
N GLU A 473 -40.99 -25.10 -11.91
CA GLU A 473 -40.44 -24.06 -11.03
C GLU A 473 -38.91 -24.02 -11.07
N VAL A 474 -38.26 -25.16 -11.31
CA VAL A 474 -36.79 -25.28 -11.33
C VAL A 474 -36.18 -25.27 -12.74
N GLN A 475 -37.00 -25.10 -13.79
CA GLN A 475 -36.56 -25.20 -15.19
C GLN A 475 -35.40 -24.26 -15.52
N LEU A 476 -35.50 -22.99 -15.10
CA LEU A 476 -34.48 -21.97 -15.35
C LEU A 476 -33.14 -22.35 -14.70
N VAL A 477 -33.20 -22.86 -13.47
CA VAL A 477 -32.04 -23.29 -12.68
C VAL A 477 -31.41 -24.53 -13.30
N CYS A 478 -32.22 -25.49 -13.76
CA CYS A 478 -31.74 -26.67 -14.45
C CYS A 478 -31.05 -26.32 -15.77
N LEU A 479 -31.58 -25.35 -16.53
CA LEU A 479 -30.94 -24.86 -17.76
C LEU A 479 -29.55 -24.30 -17.47
N GLN A 480 -29.42 -23.43 -16.46
CA GLN A 480 -28.12 -22.88 -16.07
C GLN A 480 -27.16 -23.99 -15.59
N ALA A 481 -27.62 -24.94 -14.77
CA ALA A 481 -26.79 -26.04 -14.31
C ALA A 481 -26.30 -26.95 -15.45
N LEU A 482 -27.09 -27.15 -16.52
CA LEU A 482 -26.67 -27.89 -17.71
C LEU A 482 -25.61 -27.14 -18.52
N VAL A 483 -25.69 -25.81 -18.58
CA VAL A 483 -24.64 -24.97 -19.17
C VAL A 483 -23.35 -25.07 -18.36
N ASP A 484 -23.44 -24.96 -17.04
CA ASP A 484 -22.26 -25.01 -16.15
C ASP A 484 -21.57 -26.39 -16.23
N LEU A 485 -22.33 -27.46 -16.45
CA LEU A 485 -21.81 -28.81 -16.72
C LEU A 485 -21.28 -28.98 -18.14
N GLY A 486 -21.50 -28.04 -19.06
CA GLY A 486 -21.15 -28.18 -20.48
C GLY A 486 -21.88 -29.34 -21.17
N ALA A 487 -23.12 -29.61 -20.76
CA ALA A 487 -23.86 -30.81 -21.14
C ALA A 487 -24.46 -30.75 -22.55
N ARG A 488 -23.63 -30.63 -23.59
CA ARG A 488 -24.08 -30.55 -25.00
C ARG A 488 -24.94 -31.74 -25.43
N ALA A 489 -24.69 -32.93 -24.89
CA ALA A 489 -25.50 -34.12 -25.18
C ALA A 489 -26.97 -34.01 -24.73
N ALA A 490 -27.29 -33.05 -23.84
CA ALA A 490 -28.65 -32.75 -23.40
C ALA A 490 -29.35 -31.69 -24.27
N ALA A 491 -28.67 -31.11 -25.27
CA ALA A 491 -29.21 -30.04 -26.09
C ALA A 491 -30.53 -30.36 -26.80
N PRO A 492 -30.76 -31.58 -27.35
CA PRO A 492 -32.06 -31.94 -27.93
C PRO A 492 -33.20 -31.86 -26.90
N GLN A 493 -32.95 -32.30 -25.66
CA GLN A 493 -33.92 -32.28 -24.57
C GLN A 493 -34.15 -30.87 -24.03
N VAL A 494 -33.12 -30.02 -24.06
CA VAL A 494 -33.25 -28.59 -23.76
C VAL A 494 -34.10 -27.90 -24.81
N ALA A 495 -33.88 -28.18 -26.10
CA ALA A 495 -34.63 -27.57 -27.20
C ALA A 495 -36.14 -27.91 -27.20
N GLU A 496 -36.57 -29.00 -26.56
CA GLU A 496 -38.00 -29.31 -26.36
C GLU A 496 -38.75 -28.18 -25.62
N LEU A 497 -38.06 -27.42 -24.75
CA LEU A 497 -38.65 -26.32 -23.98
C LEU A 497 -38.96 -25.08 -24.84
N LEU A 498 -38.41 -24.98 -26.07
CA LEU A 498 -38.71 -23.90 -27.01
C LEU A 498 -40.18 -23.88 -27.44
N ALA A 499 -40.85 -25.04 -27.39
CA ALA A 499 -42.27 -25.20 -27.67
C ALA A 499 -43.18 -24.89 -26.46
N GLY A 500 -42.59 -24.53 -25.31
CA GLY A 500 -43.32 -24.14 -24.10
C GLY A 500 -44.18 -22.90 -24.29
N LYS A 501 -45.08 -22.66 -23.34
CA LYS A 501 -45.92 -21.43 -23.30
C LYS A 501 -45.26 -20.29 -22.53
N ASP A 502 -44.31 -20.60 -21.66
CA ASP A 502 -43.64 -19.63 -20.81
C ASP A 502 -42.52 -18.93 -21.59
N VAL A 503 -42.62 -17.61 -21.70
CA VAL A 503 -41.70 -16.77 -22.48
C VAL A 503 -40.30 -16.77 -21.87
N ASP A 504 -40.20 -16.69 -20.54
CA ASP A 504 -38.92 -16.58 -19.83
C ASP A 504 -38.13 -17.89 -19.96
N VAL A 505 -38.81 -19.03 -19.86
CA VAL A 505 -38.21 -20.36 -20.08
C VAL A 505 -37.70 -20.51 -21.51
N ARG A 506 -38.44 -20.03 -22.52
CA ARG A 506 -38.02 -20.11 -23.93
C ARG A 506 -36.80 -19.24 -24.23
N VAL A 507 -36.76 -18.03 -23.67
CA VAL A 507 -35.59 -17.13 -23.81
C VAL A 507 -34.36 -17.72 -23.11
N ALA A 508 -34.53 -18.26 -21.89
CA ALA A 508 -33.47 -18.95 -21.18
C ALA A 508 -32.99 -20.20 -21.91
N THR A 509 -33.90 -20.95 -22.55
CA THR A 509 -33.57 -22.11 -23.38
C THR A 509 -32.74 -21.71 -24.58
N LEU A 510 -33.10 -20.63 -25.28
CA LEU A 510 -32.30 -20.09 -26.40
C LEU A 510 -30.89 -19.67 -25.95
N LYS A 511 -30.79 -19.00 -24.79
CA LYS A 511 -29.50 -18.64 -24.19
C LYS A 511 -28.67 -19.89 -23.86
N ALA A 512 -29.27 -20.90 -23.23
CA ALA A 512 -28.58 -22.12 -22.86
C ALA A 512 -28.08 -22.91 -24.09
N LEU A 513 -28.88 -22.99 -25.16
CA LEU A 513 -28.47 -23.63 -26.41
C LEU A 513 -27.30 -22.89 -27.06
N ASP A 514 -27.29 -21.55 -27.01
CA ASP A 514 -26.20 -20.72 -27.52
C ASP A 514 -24.89 -20.95 -26.76
N GLU A 515 -24.96 -20.91 -25.43
CA GLU A 515 -23.79 -21.14 -24.55
C GLU A 515 -23.25 -22.58 -24.67
N LEU A 516 -24.12 -23.57 -24.91
CA LEU A 516 -23.73 -24.96 -25.20
C LEU A 516 -23.22 -25.17 -26.65
N GLN A 517 -23.28 -24.14 -27.51
CA GLN A 517 -22.95 -24.20 -28.93
C GLN A 517 -23.68 -25.33 -29.68
N ALA A 518 -24.96 -25.52 -29.37
CA ALA A 518 -25.78 -26.60 -29.90
C ALA A 518 -26.36 -26.30 -31.29
N ILE A 519 -25.48 -26.08 -32.27
CA ILE A 519 -25.82 -25.73 -33.66
C ILE A 519 -26.79 -26.75 -34.30
N GLU A 520 -26.72 -28.02 -33.88
CA GLU A 520 -27.63 -29.10 -34.28
C GLU A 520 -29.12 -28.78 -34.04
N THR A 521 -29.44 -27.89 -33.10
CA THR A 521 -30.80 -27.47 -32.76
C THR A 521 -31.31 -26.29 -33.61
N ALA A 522 -30.52 -25.79 -34.56
CA ALA A 522 -30.88 -24.63 -35.40
C ALA A 522 -32.23 -24.77 -36.11
N ALA A 523 -32.59 -25.98 -36.55
CA ALA A 523 -33.88 -26.24 -37.19
C ALA A 523 -35.08 -26.01 -36.25
N GLN A 524 -34.88 -26.14 -34.94
CA GLN A 524 -35.88 -25.88 -33.91
C GLN A 524 -35.92 -24.39 -33.50
N VAL A 525 -34.82 -23.65 -33.70
CA VAL A 525 -34.71 -22.21 -33.40
C VAL A 525 -35.22 -21.35 -34.56
N GLN A 526 -35.02 -21.76 -35.82
CA GLN A 526 -35.44 -21.01 -37.01
C GLN A 526 -36.92 -20.58 -37.05
N PRO A 527 -37.90 -21.44 -36.70
CA PRO A 527 -39.32 -21.05 -36.68
C PRO A 527 -39.62 -19.89 -35.71
N LEU A 528 -38.80 -19.73 -34.67
CA LEU A 528 -38.97 -18.71 -33.64
C LEU A 528 -38.60 -17.30 -34.13
N LEU A 529 -37.97 -17.15 -35.30
CA LEU A 529 -37.75 -15.82 -35.91
C LEU A 529 -39.05 -15.04 -36.12
N ASN A 530 -40.15 -15.76 -36.30
CA ASN A 530 -41.49 -15.21 -36.48
C ASN A 530 -42.38 -15.41 -35.24
N ASP A 531 -41.78 -15.61 -34.06
CA ASP A 531 -42.54 -15.82 -32.84
C ASP A 531 -43.43 -14.61 -32.49
N PRO A 532 -44.68 -14.82 -32.02
CA PRO A 532 -45.53 -13.71 -31.59
C PRO A 532 -44.90 -12.89 -30.46
N GLU A 533 -44.06 -13.50 -29.62
CA GLU A 533 -43.36 -12.81 -28.55
C GLU A 533 -42.03 -12.24 -29.06
N LEU A 534 -41.98 -10.91 -29.22
CA LEU A 534 -40.84 -10.19 -29.81
C LEU A 534 -39.50 -10.44 -29.08
N VAL A 535 -39.54 -10.77 -27.79
CA VAL A 535 -38.34 -11.08 -27.00
C VAL A 535 -37.74 -12.41 -27.43
N VAL A 536 -38.58 -13.42 -27.67
CA VAL A 536 -38.16 -14.74 -28.16
C VAL A 536 -37.64 -14.64 -29.58
N ALA A 537 -38.34 -13.92 -30.46
CA ALA A 537 -37.93 -13.72 -31.85
C ALA A 537 -36.57 -13.01 -31.98
N ARG A 538 -36.34 -11.96 -31.17
CA ARG A 538 -35.04 -11.28 -31.12
C ARG A 538 -33.93 -12.20 -30.62
N LYS A 539 -34.18 -12.96 -29.55
CA LYS A 539 -33.18 -13.87 -29.01
C LYS A 539 -32.86 -15.00 -30.00
N ALA A 540 -33.86 -15.57 -30.66
CA ALA A 540 -33.67 -16.59 -31.69
C ALA A 540 -32.83 -16.05 -32.86
N LYS A 541 -33.07 -14.81 -33.28
CA LYS A 541 -32.26 -14.14 -34.31
C LYS A 541 -30.80 -13.96 -33.88
N GLU A 542 -30.56 -13.52 -32.64
CA GLU A 542 -29.23 -13.35 -32.09
C GLU A 542 -28.46 -14.68 -32.04
N VAL A 543 -29.09 -15.74 -31.56
CA VAL A 543 -28.50 -17.09 -31.49
C VAL A 543 -28.17 -17.64 -32.89
N LEU A 544 -29.07 -17.49 -33.87
CA LEU A 544 -28.81 -17.93 -35.24
C LEU A 544 -27.69 -17.13 -35.93
N LEU A 545 -27.56 -15.84 -35.61
CA LEU A 545 -26.44 -15.01 -36.07
C LEU A 545 -25.12 -15.43 -35.41
N HIS A 546 -25.12 -15.70 -34.11
CA HIS A 546 -23.94 -16.24 -33.40
C HIS A 546 -23.49 -17.58 -34.01
N TRP A 547 -24.43 -18.42 -34.44
CA TRP A 547 -24.13 -19.68 -35.13
C TRP A 547 -23.81 -19.51 -36.64
N ASN A 548 -23.77 -18.26 -37.13
CA ASN A 548 -23.46 -17.90 -38.51
C ASN A 548 -24.40 -18.56 -39.55
N ILE A 549 -25.70 -18.62 -39.24
CA ILE A 549 -26.73 -19.17 -40.13
C ILE A 549 -27.38 -18.03 -40.91
N ALA A 550 -27.28 -18.07 -42.24
CA ALA A 550 -27.81 -17.03 -43.12
C ALA A 550 -29.35 -16.94 -43.02
N LEU A 551 -29.85 -15.75 -42.67
CA LEU A 551 -31.28 -15.44 -42.61
C LEU A 551 -31.72 -14.81 -43.93
N ALA A 552 -32.70 -15.43 -44.61
CA ALA A 552 -33.14 -14.98 -45.92
C ALA A 552 -34.03 -13.72 -45.84
N GLY A 553 -33.67 -12.67 -46.61
CA GLY A 553 -34.54 -11.56 -47.01
C GLY A 553 -34.40 -10.24 -46.23
N GLU A 554 -33.88 -9.21 -46.94
CA GLU A 554 -34.12 -7.75 -46.82
C GLU A 554 -33.86 -7.06 -45.45
N ASP A 555 -32.80 -6.27 -45.31
CA ASP A 555 -32.55 -4.88 -45.79
C ASP A 555 -32.82 -3.79 -44.73
N ALA A 556 -31.76 -3.01 -44.49
CA ALA A 556 -31.64 -1.66 -43.93
C ALA A 556 -32.31 -1.24 -42.60
N THR A 557 -33.27 -1.97 -42.03
CA THR A 557 -33.93 -1.61 -40.74
C THR A 557 -33.40 -2.39 -39.52
N ALA A 558 -32.49 -3.34 -39.73
CA ALA A 558 -32.03 -4.27 -38.69
C ALA A 558 -31.15 -3.64 -37.59
N LEU A 559 -30.52 -2.49 -37.82
CA LEU A 559 -29.71 -1.82 -36.79
C LEU A 559 -30.54 -1.17 -35.67
N GLN A 560 -31.84 -0.91 -35.89
CA GLN A 560 -32.70 -0.26 -34.90
C GLN A 560 -33.39 -1.22 -33.91
N GLN A 561 -33.41 -2.53 -34.20
CA GLN A 561 -34.16 -3.50 -33.38
C GLN A 561 -33.30 -4.30 -32.39
N ALA A 562 -31.97 -4.19 -32.44
CA ALA A 562 -31.04 -4.89 -31.54
C ALA A 562 -30.62 -4.06 -30.30
N THR A 563 -31.07 -2.81 -30.17
CA THR A 563 -30.64 -1.88 -29.10
C THR A 563 -31.69 -1.76 -28.00
N SER A 564 -31.28 -1.78 -26.73
CA SER A 564 -32.17 -1.66 -25.57
C SER A 564 -32.90 -0.29 -25.56
N LEU A 565 -33.99 -0.16 -24.78
CA LEU A 565 -34.69 1.13 -24.67
C LEU A 565 -33.75 2.22 -24.14
N LEU A 566 -32.89 1.88 -23.18
CA LEU A 566 -31.86 2.75 -22.65
C LEU A 566 -30.86 3.16 -23.73
N ASP A 567 -30.34 2.22 -24.53
CA ASP A 567 -29.42 2.53 -25.63
C ASP A 567 -30.05 3.47 -26.65
N ARG A 568 -31.34 3.28 -26.99
CA ARG A 568 -32.04 4.17 -27.92
C ARG A 568 -32.14 5.59 -27.37
N MET A 569 -32.38 5.74 -26.06
CA MET A 569 -32.43 7.04 -25.40
C MET A 569 -31.06 7.71 -25.33
N LEU A 570 -30.00 6.95 -25.08
CA LEU A 570 -28.62 7.43 -25.08
C LEU A 570 -28.15 7.83 -26.48
N ILE A 571 -28.48 7.05 -27.51
CA ILE A 571 -28.23 7.41 -28.91
C ILE A 571 -29.05 8.65 -29.30
N ALA A 572 -30.30 8.77 -28.84
CA ALA A 572 -31.13 9.94 -29.11
C ALA A 572 -30.60 11.21 -28.41
N MET A 573 -30.12 11.07 -27.17
CA MET A 573 -29.42 12.14 -26.43
C MET A 573 -28.20 12.63 -27.22
N GLU A 574 -27.36 11.71 -27.69
CA GLU A 574 -26.15 12.06 -28.46
C GLU A 574 -26.51 12.75 -29.79
N ARG A 575 -27.51 12.24 -30.51
CA ARG A 575 -28.03 12.86 -31.74
C ARG A 575 -28.61 14.25 -31.51
N ALA A 576 -29.21 14.49 -30.34
CA ALA A 576 -29.70 15.82 -29.94
C ALA A 576 -28.54 16.78 -29.56
N GLY A 577 -27.31 16.29 -29.47
CA GLY A 577 -26.14 17.04 -29.03
C GLY A 577 -26.28 17.53 -27.59
N ALA A 578 -26.91 16.73 -26.74
CA ALA A 578 -27.05 17.01 -25.31
C ALA A 578 -25.85 16.48 -24.51
N ASP A 579 -25.60 17.08 -23.35
CA ASP A 579 -24.46 16.78 -22.49
C ASP A 579 -24.78 15.69 -21.45
N ASP A 580 -26.02 15.69 -20.92
CA ASP A 580 -26.49 14.69 -19.95
C ASP A 580 -27.89 14.14 -20.33
N LEU A 581 -28.17 12.87 -20.07
CA LEU A 581 -29.51 12.26 -19.98
C LEU A 581 -29.85 12.05 -18.50
N ILE A 582 -31.04 12.50 -18.10
CA ILE A 582 -31.54 12.47 -16.73
C ILE A 582 -32.79 11.60 -16.70
N LEU A 583 -32.74 10.54 -15.90
CA LEU A 583 -33.87 9.66 -15.62
C LEU A 583 -34.34 9.89 -14.19
N SER A 584 -35.65 10.02 -14.03
CA SER A 584 -36.30 10.28 -12.75
C SER A 584 -37.68 9.63 -12.77
N ALA A 585 -38.02 8.93 -11.70
CA ALA A 585 -39.34 8.33 -11.53
C ALA A 585 -40.46 9.39 -11.62
N GLU A 586 -41.59 8.97 -12.18
CA GLU A 586 -42.79 9.78 -12.43
C GLU A 586 -42.54 11.03 -13.30
N ARG A 587 -41.44 11.03 -14.07
CA ARG A 587 -41.09 12.12 -14.99
C ARG A 587 -40.67 11.58 -16.36
N PRO A 588 -40.84 12.38 -17.42
CA PRO A 588 -40.28 12.03 -18.72
C PRO A 588 -38.75 12.05 -18.66
N PRO A 589 -38.08 11.21 -19.47
CA PRO A 589 -36.64 11.29 -19.59
C PRO A 589 -36.25 12.66 -20.13
N CYS A 590 -35.29 13.30 -19.48
CA CYS A 590 -34.88 14.65 -19.84
C CYS A 590 -33.45 14.63 -20.35
N VAL A 591 -33.14 15.47 -21.32
CA VAL A 591 -31.77 15.75 -21.74
C VAL A 591 -31.38 17.15 -21.31
N LYS A 592 -30.11 17.34 -20.97
CA LYS A 592 -29.55 18.63 -20.62
C LYS A 592 -28.59 19.07 -21.72
N LYS A 593 -28.85 20.21 -22.34
CA LYS A 593 -28.02 20.80 -23.39
C LYS A 593 -27.69 22.24 -23.03
N MET A 594 -26.39 22.57 -22.96
CA MET A 594 -25.93 23.93 -22.64
C MET A 594 -26.54 24.47 -21.33
N GLY A 595 -26.66 23.60 -20.32
CA GLY A 595 -27.21 23.95 -19.01
C GLY A 595 -28.74 23.97 -18.89
N ARG A 596 -29.49 23.84 -20.00
CA ARG A 596 -30.96 23.79 -19.98
C ARG A 596 -31.47 22.36 -20.06
N VAL A 597 -32.46 22.01 -19.25
CA VAL A 597 -33.09 20.69 -19.21
C VAL A 597 -34.36 20.70 -20.05
N THR A 598 -34.49 19.76 -20.99
CA THR A 598 -35.65 19.61 -21.88
C THR A 598 -36.07 18.14 -21.95
N PRO A 599 -37.37 17.83 -22.04
CA PRO A 599 -37.83 16.45 -22.19
C PRO A 599 -37.34 15.85 -23.51
N LEU A 600 -36.84 14.62 -23.47
CA LEU A 600 -36.46 13.80 -24.63
C LEU A 600 -37.67 13.06 -25.21
N ALA A 601 -38.65 12.74 -24.36
CA ALA A 601 -39.91 12.12 -24.72
C ALA A 601 -41.06 12.71 -23.89
N GLU A 602 -42.30 12.53 -24.33
CA GLU A 602 -43.49 13.05 -23.63
C GLU A 602 -43.98 12.11 -22.52
N ALA A 603 -43.75 10.79 -22.66
CA ALA A 603 -44.19 9.80 -21.70
C ALA A 603 -43.31 9.80 -20.44
N ALA A 604 -43.95 9.83 -19.27
CA ALA A 604 -43.28 9.67 -17.98
C ALA A 604 -43.00 8.20 -17.68
N PHE A 605 -41.86 7.92 -17.05
CA PHE A 605 -41.53 6.58 -16.56
C PHE A 605 -41.92 6.42 -15.10
N SER A 606 -42.63 5.35 -14.78
CA SER A 606 -42.93 4.98 -13.40
C SER A 606 -41.67 4.59 -12.63
N ALA A 607 -41.74 4.64 -11.29
CA ALA A 607 -40.62 4.19 -10.44
C ALA A 607 -40.14 2.75 -10.75
N LYS A 608 -41.07 1.86 -11.11
CA LYS A 608 -40.76 0.46 -11.47
C LYS A 608 -40.04 0.36 -12.82
N GLU A 609 -40.42 1.19 -13.79
CA GLU A 609 -39.78 1.22 -15.11
C GLU A 609 -38.36 1.80 -15.02
N VAL A 610 -38.16 2.88 -14.27
CA VAL A 610 -36.82 3.44 -14.04
C VAL A 610 -35.92 2.43 -13.33
N ALA A 611 -36.43 1.75 -12.30
CA ALA A 611 -35.69 0.68 -11.64
C ALA A 611 -35.37 -0.48 -12.59
N GLY A 612 -36.31 -0.88 -13.44
CA GLY A 612 -36.12 -1.92 -14.46
C GLY A 612 -35.10 -1.56 -15.53
N LEU A 613 -34.94 -0.27 -15.85
CA LEU A 613 -33.92 0.22 -16.79
C LEU A 613 -32.52 0.25 -16.17
N LEU A 614 -32.41 0.53 -14.86
CA LEU A 614 -31.12 0.77 -14.21
C LEU A 614 -30.53 -0.47 -13.53
N THR A 615 -31.36 -1.22 -12.80
CA THR A 615 -30.91 -2.36 -11.97
C THR A 615 -30.15 -3.44 -12.75
N PRO A 616 -30.51 -3.81 -14.00
CA PRO A 616 -29.77 -4.81 -14.77
C PRO A 616 -28.32 -4.43 -15.08
N HIS A 617 -27.96 -3.15 -14.94
CA HIS A 617 -26.62 -2.64 -15.21
C HIS A 617 -25.77 -2.45 -13.95
N LEU A 618 -26.32 -2.82 -12.78
CA LEU A 618 -25.65 -2.73 -11.49
C LEU A 618 -25.20 -4.11 -11.02
N THR A 619 -24.04 -4.19 -10.40
CA THR A 619 -23.58 -5.38 -9.67
C THR A 619 -24.38 -5.58 -8.37
N LEU A 620 -24.39 -6.80 -7.82
CA LEU A 620 -25.05 -7.07 -6.54
C LEU A 620 -24.57 -6.14 -5.41
N THR A 621 -23.27 -5.86 -5.36
CA THR A 621 -22.68 -4.94 -4.39
C THR A 621 -23.18 -3.51 -4.56
N GLN A 622 -23.29 -3.01 -5.79
CA GLN A 622 -23.84 -1.68 -6.07
C GLN A 622 -25.34 -1.58 -5.74
N VAL A 623 -26.09 -2.68 -5.94
CA VAL A 623 -27.50 -2.75 -5.50
C VAL A 623 -27.63 -2.69 -3.98
N GLU A 624 -26.71 -3.34 -3.24
CA GLU A 624 -26.63 -3.23 -1.78
C GLU A 624 -26.24 -1.81 -1.34
N GLU A 625 -25.28 -1.18 -2.01
CA GLU A 625 -24.89 0.21 -1.74
C GLU A 625 -26.07 1.19 -1.89
N LEU A 626 -26.88 1.04 -2.93
CA LEU A 626 -28.11 1.82 -3.12
C LEU A 626 -29.18 1.54 -2.06
N LYS A 627 -29.25 0.31 -1.52
CA LYS A 627 -30.14 -0.04 -0.40
C LYS A 627 -29.65 0.59 0.91
N ASP A 628 -28.33 0.71 1.07
CA ASP A 628 -27.67 1.38 2.20
C ASP A 628 -27.63 2.92 2.04
N LEU A 629 -28.40 3.47 1.10
CA LEU A 629 -28.53 4.91 0.82
C LEU A 629 -27.24 5.58 0.35
N ARG A 630 -26.38 4.84 -0.38
CA ARG A 630 -25.20 5.39 -1.06
C ARG A 630 -25.48 5.56 -2.55
N ASP A 631 -24.83 6.56 -3.15
CA ASP A 631 -24.86 6.75 -4.60
C ASP A 631 -23.84 5.84 -5.28
N VAL A 632 -24.13 5.43 -6.51
CA VAL A 632 -23.27 4.53 -7.30
C VAL A 632 -22.83 5.22 -8.58
N ASP A 633 -21.51 5.25 -8.82
CA ASP A 633 -20.89 5.69 -10.07
C ASP A 633 -20.34 4.47 -10.85
N PHE A 634 -20.54 4.43 -12.17
CA PHE A 634 -19.93 3.44 -13.08
C PHE A 634 -19.93 3.91 -14.54
N SER A 635 -19.25 3.16 -15.42
CA SER A 635 -19.26 3.41 -16.88
C SER A 635 -20.26 2.52 -17.62
N TYR A 636 -20.92 3.06 -18.63
CA TYR A 636 -21.81 2.34 -19.52
C TYR A 636 -21.40 2.53 -20.99
N GLU A 637 -21.43 1.47 -21.79
CA GLU A 637 -21.02 1.50 -23.19
C GLU A 637 -22.14 0.99 -24.10
N VAL A 638 -22.51 1.80 -25.09
CA VAL A 638 -23.43 1.45 -26.16
C VAL A 638 -22.62 0.98 -27.36
N LYS A 639 -22.27 -0.32 -27.36
CA LYS A 639 -21.40 -0.95 -28.38
C LYS A 639 -21.87 -0.70 -29.82
N ALA A 640 -23.18 -0.70 -30.05
CA ALA A 640 -23.77 -0.51 -31.37
C ALA A 640 -23.50 0.88 -31.98
N ALA A 641 -23.11 1.86 -31.17
CA ALA A 641 -22.83 3.23 -31.59
C ALA A 641 -21.44 3.72 -31.15
N GLU A 642 -20.62 2.85 -30.55
CA GLU A 642 -19.31 3.19 -29.96
C GLU A 642 -19.38 4.38 -28.99
N LEU A 643 -20.49 4.53 -28.26
CA LEU A 643 -20.70 5.61 -27.29
C LEU A 643 -20.40 5.12 -25.88
N ARG A 644 -19.65 5.90 -25.10
CA ARG A 644 -19.43 5.66 -23.67
C ARG A 644 -20.07 6.76 -22.82
N PHE A 645 -20.57 6.37 -21.66
CA PHE A 645 -21.25 7.24 -20.72
C PHE A 645 -20.72 7.01 -19.30
N ARG A 646 -20.55 8.09 -18.53
CA ARG A 646 -20.44 8.01 -17.08
C ARG A 646 -21.84 8.03 -16.49
N VAL A 647 -22.15 7.08 -15.62
CA VAL A 647 -23.46 6.92 -15.00
C VAL A 647 -23.34 7.16 -13.51
N ASN A 648 -24.22 8.00 -12.98
CA ASN A 648 -24.43 8.16 -11.55
C ASN A 648 -25.88 7.77 -11.23
N VAL A 649 -26.07 6.84 -10.28
CA VAL A 649 -27.38 6.35 -9.83
C VAL A 649 -27.54 6.67 -8.35
N PHE A 650 -28.70 7.20 -7.98
CA PHE A 650 -28.98 7.68 -6.62
C PHE A 650 -30.46 7.49 -6.24
N GLN A 651 -30.74 7.55 -4.94
CA GLN A 651 -32.10 7.55 -4.40
C GLN A 651 -32.66 8.98 -4.37
N GLN A 652 -33.92 9.15 -4.76
CA GLN A 652 -34.66 10.41 -4.61
C GLN A 652 -36.07 10.15 -4.07
N ARG A 653 -36.84 11.22 -3.85
CA ARG A 653 -38.16 11.16 -3.23
C ARG A 653 -39.11 10.13 -3.86
N ASP A 654 -39.13 10.07 -5.19
CA ASP A 654 -40.10 9.29 -5.95
C ASP A 654 -39.52 7.95 -6.46
N GLY A 655 -38.30 7.58 -6.05
CA GLY A 655 -37.64 6.32 -6.42
C GLY A 655 -36.18 6.50 -6.85
N LEU A 656 -35.68 5.61 -7.73
CA LEU A 656 -34.34 5.75 -8.29
C LEU A 656 -34.28 6.90 -9.30
N GLY A 657 -33.13 7.58 -9.32
CA GLY A 657 -32.74 8.55 -10.34
C GLY A 657 -31.39 8.18 -10.93
N ALA A 658 -31.16 8.56 -12.19
CA ALA A 658 -29.86 8.38 -12.83
C ALA A 658 -29.51 9.55 -13.75
N VAL A 659 -28.22 9.84 -13.83
CA VAL A 659 -27.64 10.79 -14.77
C VAL A 659 -26.57 10.08 -15.61
N PHE A 660 -26.76 10.08 -16.92
CA PHE A 660 -25.80 9.58 -17.90
C PHE A 660 -25.15 10.77 -18.58
N ARG A 661 -23.82 10.84 -18.53
CA ARG A 661 -23.04 11.89 -19.20
C ARG A 661 -22.21 11.29 -20.31
N THR A 662 -22.29 11.84 -21.52
CA THR A 662 -21.46 11.39 -22.64
C THR A 662 -19.98 11.57 -22.32
N ILE A 663 -19.19 10.52 -22.56
CA ILE A 663 -17.73 10.55 -22.56
C ILE A 663 -17.29 10.70 -24.03
N LYS A 664 -16.84 11.90 -24.41
CA LYS A 664 -16.45 12.21 -25.79
C LYS A 664 -15.06 11.64 -26.07
N GLY A 665 -15.00 10.60 -26.91
CA GLY A 665 -13.77 9.82 -27.20
C GLY A 665 -12.74 10.47 -28.13
N GLU A 666 -13.00 11.66 -28.68
CA GLU A 666 -12.02 12.33 -29.53
C GLU A 666 -10.96 13.05 -28.69
N LEU A 667 -9.76 12.47 -28.66
CA LEU A 667 -8.61 13.05 -27.99
C LEU A 667 -7.95 14.13 -28.88
N PRO A 668 -7.96 15.41 -28.47
CA PRO A 668 -7.21 16.44 -29.18
C PRO A 668 -5.70 16.23 -29.05
N ALA A 669 -4.96 16.51 -30.12
CA ALA A 669 -3.50 16.49 -30.09
C ALA A 669 -2.97 17.54 -29.08
N LEU A 670 -1.88 17.20 -28.39
CA LEU A 670 -1.32 18.02 -27.30
C LEU A 670 -1.03 19.46 -27.75
N GLU A 671 -0.55 19.62 -29.00
CA GLU A 671 -0.19 20.91 -29.59
C GLU A 671 -1.40 21.81 -29.84
N LYS A 672 -2.61 21.24 -29.93
CA LYS A 672 -3.86 21.97 -30.15
C LYS A 672 -4.49 22.49 -28.86
N LEU A 673 -4.00 22.07 -27.69
CA LEU A 673 -4.57 22.45 -26.39
C LEU A 673 -4.15 23.84 -25.91
N GLY A 674 -3.19 24.49 -26.59
CA GLY A 674 -2.66 25.79 -26.16
C GLY A 674 -1.76 25.70 -24.92
N LEU A 675 -1.21 24.52 -24.64
CA LEU A 675 -0.24 24.31 -23.56
C LEU A 675 1.13 24.88 -23.95
N PRO A 676 1.91 25.44 -23.00
CA PRO A 676 3.28 25.86 -23.24
C PRO A 676 4.16 24.70 -23.73
N PRO A 677 5.14 24.93 -24.63
CA PRO A 677 5.97 23.87 -25.20
C PRO A 677 6.72 23.01 -24.17
N VAL A 678 6.98 23.56 -22.99
CA VAL A 678 7.65 22.83 -21.91
C VAL A 678 6.80 21.68 -21.37
N VAL A 679 5.46 21.75 -21.47
CA VAL A 679 4.56 20.70 -21.00
C VAL A 679 4.71 19.43 -21.80
N ALA A 680 4.94 19.52 -23.12
CA ALA A 680 5.17 18.35 -23.97
C ALA A 680 6.43 17.57 -23.55
N LYS A 681 7.49 18.29 -23.16
CA LYS A 681 8.75 17.70 -22.68
C LYS A 681 8.61 16.92 -21.37
N LEU A 682 7.51 17.09 -20.64
CA LEU A 682 7.25 16.33 -19.42
C LEU A 682 7.02 14.84 -19.72
N GLY A 683 6.56 14.50 -20.94
CA GLY A 683 6.43 13.10 -21.37
C GLY A 683 7.78 12.39 -21.57
N ASP A 684 8.84 13.15 -21.86
CA ASP A 684 10.18 12.62 -22.13
C ASP A 684 10.97 12.29 -20.85
N LEU A 685 10.48 12.75 -19.69
CA LEU A 685 11.12 12.50 -18.40
C LEU A 685 11.27 10.99 -18.15
N ARG A 686 12.34 10.61 -17.45
CA ARG A 686 12.60 9.21 -17.08
C ARG A 686 11.78 8.79 -15.87
N ASP A 687 11.74 9.67 -14.87
CA ASP A 687 11.15 9.42 -13.56
C ASP A 687 10.69 10.71 -12.88
N GLY A 688 9.90 10.56 -11.84
CA GLY A 688 9.45 11.63 -10.96
C GLY A 688 7.95 11.92 -11.06
N LEU A 689 7.49 12.89 -10.29
CA LEU A 689 6.08 13.23 -10.13
C LEU A 689 5.72 14.49 -10.94
N VAL A 690 4.71 14.38 -11.80
CA VAL A 690 4.11 15.48 -12.55
C VAL A 690 2.65 15.64 -12.14
N LEU A 691 2.28 16.85 -11.71
CA LEU A 691 0.94 17.15 -11.22
C LEU A 691 0.18 18.04 -12.18
N VAL A 692 -1.09 17.72 -12.43
CA VAL A 692 -2.01 18.61 -13.15
C VAL A 692 -3.10 19.08 -12.20
N GLY A 693 -3.09 20.38 -11.91
CA GLY A 693 -3.98 21.06 -10.97
C GLY A 693 -5.09 21.88 -11.65
N GLY A 694 -6.12 22.24 -10.88
CA GLY A 694 -7.19 23.13 -11.30
C GLY A 694 -8.57 22.66 -10.85
N PRO A 695 -9.61 23.51 -10.93
CA PRO A 695 -10.97 23.14 -10.53
C PRO A 695 -11.58 22.07 -11.46
N THR A 696 -12.74 21.53 -11.09
CA THR A 696 -13.51 20.64 -11.96
C THR A 696 -13.83 21.33 -13.30
N GLY A 697 -13.63 20.60 -14.40
CA GLY A 697 -13.88 21.13 -15.75
C GLY A 697 -12.82 22.08 -16.30
N SER A 698 -11.62 22.13 -15.70
CA SER A 698 -10.49 22.94 -16.21
C SER A 698 -9.64 22.28 -17.29
N GLY A 699 -9.97 21.06 -17.74
CA GLY A 699 -9.22 20.35 -18.79
C GLY A 699 -8.08 19.46 -18.30
N LYS A 700 -8.01 19.15 -17.00
CA LYS A 700 -6.95 18.29 -16.41
C LYS A 700 -6.84 16.93 -17.09
N SER A 701 -7.95 16.19 -17.14
CA SER A 701 -8.01 14.86 -17.74
C SER A 701 -7.67 14.89 -19.23
N THR A 702 -8.14 15.92 -19.95
CA THR A 702 -7.80 16.14 -21.37
C THR A 702 -6.30 16.36 -21.56
N THR A 703 -5.66 17.14 -20.68
CA THR A 703 -4.20 17.37 -20.75
C THR A 703 -3.42 16.09 -20.47
N LEU A 704 -3.79 15.35 -19.42
CA LEU A 704 -3.13 14.09 -19.09
C LEU A 704 -3.32 13.04 -20.18
N ALA A 705 -4.53 12.89 -20.72
CA ALA A 705 -4.79 11.99 -21.82
C ALA A 705 -3.96 12.39 -23.07
N ALA A 706 -3.86 13.68 -23.39
CA ALA A 706 -3.01 14.14 -24.49
C ALA A 706 -1.52 13.88 -24.26
N LEU A 707 -1.04 14.00 -23.01
CA LEU A 707 0.34 13.65 -22.63
C LEU A 707 0.61 12.15 -22.72
N ILE A 708 -0.31 11.31 -22.22
CA ILE A 708 -0.20 9.85 -22.33
C ILE A 708 -0.22 9.41 -23.79
N ASP A 709 -1.08 9.99 -24.62
CA ASP A 709 -1.10 9.70 -26.05
C ASP A 709 0.16 10.20 -26.77
N HIS A 710 0.75 11.32 -26.34
CA HIS A 710 2.04 11.77 -26.84
C HIS A 710 3.15 10.76 -26.51
N ILE A 711 3.24 10.27 -25.27
CA ILE A 711 4.18 9.20 -24.86
C ILE A 711 3.92 7.94 -25.69
N ASN A 712 2.66 7.55 -25.86
CA ASN A 712 2.25 6.37 -26.60
C ASN A 712 2.67 6.40 -28.08
N ARG A 713 2.81 7.59 -28.67
CA ARG A 713 3.25 7.77 -30.06
C ARG A 713 4.76 7.92 -30.22
N THR A 714 5.47 8.30 -29.15
CA THR A 714 6.88 8.74 -29.24
C THR A 714 7.85 7.84 -28.49
N SER A 715 7.35 6.92 -27.64
CA SER A 715 8.15 6.07 -26.76
C SER A 715 7.67 4.63 -26.76
N HIS A 716 8.55 3.70 -26.37
CA HIS A 716 8.25 2.28 -26.15
C HIS A 716 8.22 1.97 -24.64
N ARG A 717 7.17 2.43 -23.96
CA ARG A 717 7.03 2.31 -22.50
C ARG A 717 5.83 1.45 -22.13
N HIS A 718 5.85 0.87 -20.94
CA HIS A 718 4.67 0.30 -20.32
C HIS A 718 3.96 1.35 -19.48
N VAL A 719 2.75 1.73 -19.88
CA VAL A 719 1.93 2.74 -19.21
C VAL A 719 0.76 2.07 -18.51
N ILE A 720 0.61 2.31 -17.21
CA ILE A 720 -0.55 1.86 -16.43
C ILE A 720 -1.36 3.06 -15.96
N CYS A 721 -2.63 3.10 -16.33
CA CYS A 721 -3.56 4.15 -15.92
C CYS A 721 -4.55 3.60 -14.89
N LEU A 722 -4.67 4.26 -13.74
CA LEU A 722 -5.62 3.97 -12.68
C LEU A 722 -6.61 5.13 -12.57
N GLU A 723 -7.85 4.92 -13.03
CA GLU A 723 -8.84 5.98 -13.24
C GLU A 723 -10.19 5.63 -12.57
N ASP A 724 -11.01 6.65 -12.33
CA ASP A 724 -12.31 6.55 -11.65
C ASP A 724 -13.33 7.61 -12.16
N PRO A 725 -14.06 7.34 -13.26
CA PRO A 725 -13.88 6.26 -14.24
C PRO A 725 -12.84 6.62 -15.33
N ILE A 726 -12.62 5.73 -16.29
CA ILE A 726 -11.78 6.00 -17.47
C ILE A 726 -12.45 7.06 -18.36
N GLU A 727 -11.79 8.21 -18.54
CA GLU A 727 -12.34 9.32 -19.36
C GLU A 727 -11.96 9.21 -20.84
N PHE A 728 -10.77 8.71 -21.16
CA PHE A 728 -10.29 8.58 -22.53
C PHE A 728 -9.75 7.17 -22.74
N VAL A 729 -10.12 6.52 -23.86
CA VAL A 729 -9.59 5.20 -24.21
C VAL A 729 -8.35 5.37 -25.06
N HIS A 730 -7.24 4.79 -24.59
CA HIS A 730 -5.98 4.77 -25.30
C HIS A 730 -5.76 3.40 -25.91
N ALA A 731 -5.85 3.31 -27.24
CA ALA A 731 -5.32 2.15 -27.95
C ALA A 731 -3.78 2.14 -27.85
N SER A 732 -3.20 0.97 -27.61
CA SER A 732 -1.74 0.79 -27.65
C SER A 732 -1.18 1.12 -29.03
N LYS A 733 -0.07 1.88 -29.07
CA LYS A 733 0.65 2.24 -30.29
C LYS A 733 2.11 1.78 -30.15
N GLU A 734 3.06 2.69 -29.95
CA GLU A 734 4.46 2.35 -29.69
C GLU A 734 4.68 1.90 -28.25
N SER A 735 3.84 2.38 -27.33
CA SER A 735 3.78 1.96 -25.92
C SER A 735 2.64 0.97 -25.67
N LEU A 736 2.82 0.12 -24.66
CA LEU A 736 1.75 -0.73 -24.13
C LEU A 736 0.94 0.06 -23.11
N ILE A 737 -0.35 0.24 -23.36
CA ILE A 737 -1.25 0.96 -22.45
C ILE A 737 -2.21 -0.01 -21.76
N ASN A 738 -2.17 -0.06 -20.43
CA ASN A 738 -3.09 -0.81 -19.60
C ASN A 738 -3.92 0.15 -18.73
N GLN A 739 -5.18 0.38 -19.08
CA GLN A 739 -6.09 1.21 -18.29
C GLN A 739 -6.96 0.36 -17.38
N ARG A 740 -7.06 0.76 -16.11
CA ARG A 740 -7.83 0.07 -15.07
C ARG A 740 -8.77 1.08 -14.43
N GLU A 741 -10.03 0.70 -14.37
CA GLU A 741 -11.12 1.49 -13.82
C GLU A 741 -11.45 0.97 -12.43
N LEU A 742 -11.62 1.88 -11.46
CA LEU A 742 -12.11 1.52 -10.15
C LEU A 742 -13.55 0.98 -10.21
N GLY A 743 -13.87 0.00 -9.37
CA GLY A 743 -15.19 -0.64 -9.32
C GLY A 743 -15.42 -1.66 -10.43
N THR A 744 -14.78 -1.51 -11.60
CA THR A 744 -14.91 -2.44 -12.73
C THR A 744 -13.71 -3.37 -12.87
N HIS A 745 -12.49 -2.84 -12.96
CA HIS A 745 -11.26 -3.61 -13.20
C HIS A 745 -10.43 -3.83 -11.91
N THR A 746 -10.73 -3.08 -10.86
CA THR A 746 -10.09 -3.21 -9.54
C THR A 746 -11.02 -2.66 -8.46
N ALA A 747 -11.07 -3.32 -7.30
CA ALA A 747 -12.00 -2.97 -6.24
C ALA A 747 -11.70 -1.62 -5.56
N THR A 748 -10.42 -1.27 -5.41
CA THR A 748 -10.00 -0.01 -4.77
C THR A 748 -8.70 0.50 -5.38
N PHE A 749 -8.41 1.81 -5.20
CA PHE A 749 -7.09 2.38 -5.51
C PHE A 749 -6.00 1.57 -4.80
N ASN A 750 -6.10 1.36 -3.48
CA ASN A 750 -5.11 0.62 -2.70
C ASN A 750 -4.72 -0.76 -3.27
N THR A 751 -5.70 -1.56 -3.70
CA THR A 751 -5.44 -2.86 -4.31
C THR A 751 -4.74 -2.70 -5.67
N ALA A 752 -5.19 -1.73 -6.47
CA ALA A 752 -4.60 -1.44 -7.77
C ALA A 752 -3.13 -1.02 -7.63
N LEU A 753 -2.86 -0.04 -6.77
CA LEU A 753 -1.54 0.53 -6.49
C LEU A 753 -0.52 -0.56 -6.09
N ARG A 754 -0.87 -1.47 -5.17
CA ARG A 754 0.01 -2.60 -4.78
C ARG A 754 0.35 -3.55 -5.92
N SER A 755 -0.61 -3.81 -6.81
CA SER A 755 -0.38 -4.66 -7.97
C SER A 755 0.43 -3.98 -9.05
N THR A 756 0.26 -2.67 -9.25
CA THR A 756 0.91 -1.86 -10.28
C THR A 756 2.44 -1.92 -10.20
N LEU A 757 3.04 -1.80 -9.01
CA LEU A 757 4.51 -1.90 -8.86
C LEU A 757 5.09 -3.29 -9.19
N ARG A 758 4.24 -4.31 -9.30
CA ARG A 758 4.64 -5.68 -9.71
C ARG A 758 4.29 -5.99 -11.17
N GLN A 759 3.73 -5.03 -11.88
CA GLN A 759 3.36 -5.14 -13.30
C GLN A 759 4.45 -4.57 -14.22
N ASP A 760 5.62 -4.20 -13.67
CA ASP A 760 6.74 -3.62 -14.43
C ASP A 760 6.35 -2.38 -15.27
N PRO A 761 5.71 -1.34 -14.68
CA PRO A 761 5.38 -0.12 -15.41
C PRO A 761 6.60 0.80 -15.55
N ASP A 762 6.66 1.58 -16.63
CA ASP A 762 7.57 2.73 -16.75
C ASP A 762 6.87 4.04 -16.37
N VAL A 763 5.58 4.15 -16.76
CA VAL A 763 4.74 5.33 -16.55
C VAL A 763 3.47 4.93 -15.83
N ILE A 764 3.10 5.68 -14.80
CA ILE A 764 1.89 5.44 -14.02
C ILE A 764 1.04 6.71 -14.01
N LEU A 765 -0.18 6.62 -14.55
CA LEU A 765 -1.20 7.65 -14.38
C LEU A 765 -2.08 7.26 -13.19
N VAL A 766 -2.08 8.08 -12.15
CA VAL A 766 -2.96 7.97 -11.00
C VAL A 766 -3.98 9.08 -11.09
N GLY A 767 -5.27 8.75 -11.21
CA GLY A 767 -6.36 9.70 -11.41
C GLY A 767 -6.34 10.91 -10.47
N GLU A 768 -7.10 10.90 -9.39
CA GLU A 768 -7.14 12.01 -8.44
C GLU A 768 -6.49 11.65 -7.11
N MET A 769 -5.49 12.43 -6.69
CA MET A 769 -4.88 12.30 -5.37
C MET A 769 -5.76 12.96 -4.31
N ARG A 770 -6.75 12.20 -3.81
CA ARG A 770 -7.67 12.62 -2.74
C ARG A 770 -7.21 12.24 -1.35
N ASP A 771 -6.77 10.99 -1.20
CA ASP A 771 -6.45 10.38 0.08
C ASP A 771 -4.94 10.17 0.28
N LEU A 772 -4.58 9.94 1.54
CA LEU A 772 -3.21 9.73 1.97
C LEU A 772 -2.55 8.54 1.27
N ASP A 773 -3.30 7.47 1.03
CA ASP A 773 -2.78 6.24 0.45
C ASP A 773 -2.37 6.44 -1.00
N THR A 774 -3.22 7.12 -1.79
CA THR A 774 -2.96 7.46 -3.18
C THR A 774 -1.77 8.41 -3.32
N ILE A 775 -1.67 9.41 -2.44
CA ILE A 775 -0.54 10.35 -2.40
C ILE A 775 0.76 9.61 -2.04
N SER A 776 0.72 8.76 -1.01
CA SER A 776 1.88 7.99 -0.56
C SER A 776 2.41 7.06 -1.64
N PHE A 777 1.51 6.41 -2.38
CA PHE A 777 1.89 5.60 -3.53
C PHE A 777 2.55 6.42 -4.62
N ALA A 778 1.94 7.53 -5.04
CA ALA A 778 2.47 8.34 -6.14
C ALA A 778 3.89 8.83 -5.83
N LEU A 779 4.13 9.25 -4.59
CA LEU A 779 5.48 9.61 -4.11
C LEU A 779 6.44 8.42 -4.10
N THR A 780 6.01 7.26 -3.60
CA THR A 780 6.86 6.05 -3.56
C THR A 780 7.21 5.56 -4.96
N ALA A 781 6.26 5.57 -5.89
CA ALA A 781 6.47 5.17 -7.27
C ALA A 781 7.45 6.14 -7.96
N ALA A 782 7.28 7.45 -7.77
CA ALA A 782 8.19 8.46 -8.29
C ALA A 782 9.61 8.33 -7.72
N ASP A 783 9.76 8.08 -6.41
CA ASP A 783 11.05 7.88 -5.73
C ASP A 783 11.77 6.60 -6.18
N THR A 784 11.00 5.58 -6.56
CA THR A 784 11.53 4.28 -7.05
C THR A 784 11.85 4.28 -8.56
N GLY A 785 11.83 5.44 -9.20
CA GLY A 785 12.29 5.60 -10.59
C GLY A 785 11.20 5.48 -11.65
N HIS A 786 9.91 5.56 -11.28
CA HIS A 786 8.81 5.59 -12.23
C HIS A 786 8.43 7.04 -12.58
N LEU A 787 7.92 7.28 -13.80
CA LEU A 787 7.29 8.55 -14.14
C LEU A 787 5.81 8.49 -13.73
N VAL A 788 5.41 9.35 -12.79
CA VAL A 788 4.07 9.36 -12.23
C VAL A 788 3.34 10.64 -12.61
N PHE A 789 2.16 10.49 -13.20
CA PHE A 789 1.24 11.58 -13.46
C PHE A 789 0.05 11.49 -12.51
N GLY A 790 -0.43 12.63 -12.02
CA GLY A 790 -1.71 12.65 -11.32
C GLY A 790 -2.35 14.02 -11.17
N THR A 791 -3.62 14.03 -10.74
CA THR A 791 -4.40 15.26 -10.61
C THR A 791 -4.65 15.71 -9.18
N VAL A 792 -4.77 17.03 -9.02
CA VAL A 792 -5.17 17.71 -7.77
C VAL A 792 -6.20 18.82 -8.08
N HIS A 793 -7.04 19.19 -7.11
CA HIS A 793 -8.04 20.27 -7.30
C HIS A 793 -7.54 21.67 -6.93
N THR A 794 -6.25 21.82 -6.66
CA THR A 794 -5.67 23.10 -6.27
C THR A 794 -5.45 24.02 -7.46
N ALA A 795 -5.71 25.31 -7.25
CA ALA A 795 -5.68 26.34 -8.28
C ALA A 795 -4.29 26.84 -8.64
N SER A 796 -3.31 26.67 -7.76
CA SER A 796 -1.93 27.15 -7.91
C SER A 796 -0.91 26.09 -7.49
N ALA A 797 0.34 26.22 -7.96
CA ALA A 797 1.36 25.21 -7.74
C ALA A 797 1.85 25.12 -6.29
N ASP A 798 1.95 26.25 -5.59
CA ASP A 798 2.27 26.31 -4.16
C ASP A 798 1.21 25.61 -3.31
N ALA A 799 -0.08 25.87 -3.59
CA ALA A 799 -1.19 25.21 -2.92
C ALA A 799 -1.24 23.70 -3.19
N ALA A 800 -0.85 23.26 -4.40
CA ALA A 800 -0.75 21.83 -4.74
C ALA A 800 0.28 21.12 -3.84
N ILE A 801 1.46 21.72 -3.68
CA ILE A 801 2.54 21.22 -2.84
C ILE A 801 2.09 21.17 -1.37
N ASP A 802 1.49 22.25 -0.86
CA ASP A 802 1.01 22.30 0.53
C ASP A 802 -0.11 21.29 0.79
N ARG A 803 -1.01 21.07 -0.18
CA ARG A 803 -2.06 20.02 -0.07
C ARG A 803 -1.45 18.64 0.06
N LEU A 804 -0.45 18.29 -0.75
CA LEU A 804 0.21 16.99 -0.68
C LEU A 804 0.90 16.77 0.67
N ILE A 805 1.59 17.78 1.20
CA ILE A 805 2.28 17.70 2.49
C ILE A 805 1.26 17.61 3.64
N SER A 806 0.22 18.45 3.61
CA SER A 806 -0.78 18.55 4.68
C SER A 806 -1.68 17.31 4.82
N ALA A 807 -1.76 16.46 3.79
CA ALA A 807 -2.44 15.17 3.86
C ALA A 807 -1.80 14.21 4.87
N PHE A 808 -0.52 14.40 5.21
CA PHE A 808 0.22 13.56 6.16
C PHE A 808 0.10 14.07 7.60
N PRO A 809 0.12 13.16 8.61
CA PRO A 809 0.21 13.53 10.02
C PRO A 809 1.45 14.40 10.30
N PRO A 810 1.40 15.36 11.26
CA PRO A 810 2.48 16.33 11.48
C PRO A 810 3.88 15.73 11.64
N ARG A 811 3.99 14.54 12.25
CA ARG A 811 5.27 13.84 12.45
C ARG A 811 5.92 13.34 11.16
N ALA A 812 5.14 13.12 10.10
CA ALA A 812 5.61 12.63 8.81
C ALA A 812 5.83 13.75 7.78
N GLN A 813 5.32 14.96 8.03
CA GLN A 813 5.37 16.06 7.06
C GLN A 813 6.79 16.48 6.68
N ASP A 814 7.73 16.51 7.64
CA ASP A 814 9.12 16.86 7.35
C ASP A 814 9.76 15.84 6.40
N GLN A 815 9.57 14.54 6.65
CA GLN A 815 10.06 13.49 5.77
C GLN A 815 9.45 13.63 4.36
N MET A 816 8.14 13.91 4.28
CA MET A 816 7.45 14.08 3.00
C MET A 816 7.90 15.31 2.22
N ARG A 817 8.29 16.40 2.90
CA ARG A 817 8.92 17.56 2.24
C ARG A 817 10.23 17.17 1.56
N PHE A 818 11.06 16.35 2.22
CA PHE A 818 12.29 15.86 1.61
C PHE A 818 12.00 14.98 0.40
N THR A 819 11.13 13.97 0.52
CA THR A 819 10.76 13.09 -0.60
C THR A 819 10.16 13.88 -1.75
N LEU A 820 9.19 14.77 -1.48
CA LEU A 820 8.55 15.59 -2.52
C LEU A 820 9.55 16.51 -3.22
N ALA A 821 10.51 17.10 -2.49
CA ALA A 821 11.53 17.95 -3.10
C ALA A 821 12.46 17.19 -4.08
N GLU A 822 12.71 15.90 -3.84
CA GLU A 822 13.52 15.05 -4.73
C GLU A 822 12.69 14.48 -5.89
N SER A 823 11.45 14.06 -5.64
CA SER A 823 10.64 13.33 -6.61
C SER A 823 9.83 14.26 -7.52
N LEU A 824 9.43 15.47 -7.10
CA LEU A 824 8.64 16.39 -7.92
C LEU A 824 9.43 16.84 -9.16
N ARG A 825 8.76 16.90 -10.31
CA ARG A 825 9.33 17.42 -11.57
C ARG A 825 8.62 18.68 -12.02
N ALA A 826 7.29 18.66 -12.03
CA ALA A 826 6.49 19.80 -12.46
C ALA A 826 5.09 19.82 -11.85
N VAL A 827 4.50 21.03 -11.78
CA VAL A 827 3.09 21.25 -11.47
C VAL A 827 2.50 22.16 -12.54
N VAL A 828 1.39 21.74 -13.14
CA VAL A 828 0.67 22.48 -14.19
C VAL A 828 -0.75 22.76 -13.71
N CYS A 829 -1.05 24.00 -13.32
CA CYS A 829 -2.38 24.40 -12.85
C CYS A 829 -3.18 25.10 -13.95
N GLN A 830 -4.46 24.72 -14.13
CA GLN A 830 -5.23 25.06 -15.33
C GLN A 830 -6.57 25.74 -15.02
N TYR A 831 -6.97 26.65 -15.91
CA TYR A 831 -8.31 27.22 -16.00
C TYR A 831 -8.79 27.24 -17.45
N LEU A 832 -10.09 26.97 -17.67
CA LEU A 832 -10.75 27.25 -18.94
C LEU A 832 -11.59 28.52 -18.80
N ILE A 833 -11.28 29.52 -19.64
CA ILE A 833 -11.88 30.85 -19.60
C ILE A 833 -12.67 31.10 -20.87
N LYS A 834 -13.83 31.75 -20.74
CA LYS A 834 -14.67 32.08 -21.90
C LYS A 834 -13.93 33.07 -22.82
N ARG A 835 -13.94 32.76 -24.10
CA ARG A 835 -13.40 33.64 -25.14
C ARG A 835 -14.39 34.77 -25.46
N ILE A 836 -13.87 35.95 -25.77
CA ILE A 836 -14.65 37.07 -26.30
C ILE A 836 -14.48 37.25 -27.80
N ASP A 837 -13.42 36.69 -28.37
CA ASP A 837 -13.06 36.79 -29.79
C ASP A 837 -13.73 35.71 -30.66
N ASP A 838 -14.00 34.52 -30.10
CA ASP A 838 -14.58 33.38 -30.81
C ASP A 838 -15.49 32.55 -29.88
N PRO A 839 -16.51 31.82 -30.37
CA PRO A 839 -17.30 30.92 -29.53
C PRO A 839 -16.43 29.80 -28.96
N GLY A 840 -16.27 29.76 -27.64
CA GLY A 840 -15.56 28.67 -26.97
C GLY A 840 -14.88 29.09 -25.69
N ARG A 841 -13.90 28.30 -25.28
CA ARG A 841 -13.06 28.54 -24.11
C ARG A 841 -11.59 28.45 -24.49
N ILE A 842 -10.74 29.19 -23.79
CA ILE A 842 -9.29 29.13 -23.92
C ILE A 842 -8.67 28.66 -22.61
N LEU A 843 -7.58 27.91 -22.72
CA LEU A 843 -6.77 27.47 -21.58
C LEU A 843 -5.88 28.61 -21.09
N ALA A 844 -5.92 28.88 -19.79
CA ALA A 844 -4.88 29.61 -19.07
C ALA A 844 -4.20 28.64 -18.11
N CYS A 845 -2.87 28.60 -18.11
CA CYS A 845 -2.13 27.69 -17.25
C CYS A 845 -0.93 28.33 -16.56
N GLU A 846 -0.70 27.91 -15.32
CA GLU A 846 0.52 28.11 -14.55
C GLU A 846 1.40 26.88 -14.68
N VAL A 847 2.70 27.08 -14.86
CA VAL A 847 3.70 26.00 -14.97
C VAL A 847 4.83 26.26 -13.99
N LEU A 848 4.96 25.36 -13.02
CA LEU A 848 6.09 25.27 -12.10
C LEU A 848 6.98 24.10 -12.51
N LEU A 849 8.28 24.33 -12.63
CA LEU A 849 9.29 23.26 -12.74
C LEU A 849 10.09 23.19 -11.43
N ASN A 850 10.38 21.98 -10.95
CA ASN A 850 11.12 21.81 -9.71
C ASN A 850 12.64 21.95 -9.92
N ASN A 851 13.12 23.19 -9.95
CA ASN A 851 14.56 23.50 -9.95
C ASN A 851 15.14 23.52 -8.52
N ASP A 852 16.46 23.71 -8.39
CA ASP A 852 17.14 23.70 -7.07
C ASP A 852 16.56 24.72 -6.07
N ALA A 853 16.10 25.87 -6.56
CA ALA A 853 15.49 26.90 -5.71
C ALA A 853 14.13 26.42 -5.17
N VAL A 854 13.29 25.87 -6.03
CA VAL A 854 11.98 25.31 -5.66
C VAL A 854 12.16 24.14 -4.70
N ALA A 855 13.04 23.18 -5.00
CA ALA A 855 13.32 22.04 -4.15
C ALA A 855 13.79 22.47 -2.74
N ASN A 856 14.64 23.50 -2.65
CA ASN A 856 15.09 24.05 -1.38
C ASN A 856 13.95 24.72 -0.58
N LEU A 857 13.04 25.43 -1.26
CA LEU A 857 11.87 26.04 -0.61
C LEU A 857 10.92 24.97 -0.07
N ILE A 858 10.72 23.86 -0.79
CA ILE A 858 9.92 22.72 -0.34
C ILE A 858 10.55 22.11 0.93
N ARG A 859 11.87 21.79 0.90
CA ARG A 859 12.58 21.22 2.07
C ARG A 859 12.50 22.11 3.31
N LYS A 860 12.49 23.43 3.14
CA LYS A 860 12.43 24.41 4.22
C LYS A 860 11.00 24.76 4.68
N GLY A 861 9.97 24.17 4.08
CA GLY A 861 8.57 24.49 4.39
C GLY A 861 8.18 25.93 4.02
N LYS A 862 8.78 26.49 2.97
CA LYS A 862 8.53 27.85 2.48
C LYS A 862 7.83 27.85 1.12
N ALA A 863 6.86 26.96 0.93
CA ALA A 863 6.14 26.80 -0.34
C ALA A 863 5.45 28.09 -0.80
N TYR A 864 4.96 28.93 0.13
CA TYR A 864 4.40 30.25 -0.17
C TYR A 864 5.35 31.22 -0.91
N GLN A 865 6.67 30.97 -0.92
CA GLN A 865 7.64 31.79 -1.67
C GLN A 865 7.82 31.31 -3.12
N ILE A 866 7.27 30.15 -3.49
CA ILE A 866 7.43 29.54 -4.81
C ILE A 866 6.84 30.43 -5.92
N ALA A 867 5.74 31.13 -5.65
CA ALA A 867 5.12 32.04 -6.62
C ALA A 867 6.10 33.10 -7.16
N SER A 868 6.99 33.62 -6.30
CA SER A 868 8.02 34.58 -6.72
C SER A 868 9.08 33.95 -7.63
N VAL A 869 9.42 32.68 -7.40
CA VAL A 869 10.35 31.93 -8.26
C VAL A 869 9.71 31.67 -9.62
N VAL A 870 8.45 31.25 -9.67
CA VAL A 870 7.69 31.03 -10.92
C VAL A 870 7.63 32.31 -11.75
N ALA A 871 7.38 33.46 -11.10
CA ALA A 871 7.31 34.74 -11.79
C ALA A 871 8.64 35.22 -12.38
N THR A 872 9.78 34.75 -11.84
CA THR A 872 11.12 35.21 -12.26
C THR A 872 11.86 34.23 -13.18
N ALA A 873 11.52 32.93 -13.15
CA ALA A 873 12.19 31.87 -13.90
C ALA A 873 11.52 31.53 -15.26
N SER A 874 11.02 32.55 -15.97
CA SER A 874 10.35 32.37 -17.27
C SER A 874 11.27 31.84 -18.38
N ASP A 875 12.57 32.11 -18.27
CA ASP A 875 13.63 31.60 -19.15
C ASP A 875 13.78 30.08 -19.12
N GLN A 876 13.45 29.45 -17.98
CA GLN A 876 13.40 28.00 -17.81
C GLN A 876 12.09 27.38 -18.32
N GLY A 877 11.15 28.20 -18.81
CA GLY A 877 9.82 27.79 -19.25
C GLY A 877 8.76 27.79 -18.15
N MET A 878 9.05 28.34 -16.96
CA MET A 878 8.02 28.56 -15.96
C MET A 878 7.06 29.67 -16.39
N GLN A 879 5.81 29.59 -15.94
CA GLN A 879 4.78 30.55 -16.31
C GLN A 879 3.86 30.80 -15.11
N ALA A 880 3.73 32.04 -14.67
CA ALA A 880 2.79 32.43 -13.62
C ALA A 880 1.38 32.63 -14.18
N MET A 881 0.34 32.23 -13.43
CA MET A 881 -1.06 32.37 -13.84
C MET A 881 -1.44 33.80 -14.22
N ASP A 882 -1.11 34.77 -13.37
CA ASP A 882 -1.44 36.18 -13.59
C ASP A 882 -0.77 36.76 -14.85
N THR A 883 0.43 36.27 -15.18
CA THR A 883 1.12 36.69 -16.41
C THR A 883 0.37 36.20 -17.65
N GLU A 884 -0.10 34.95 -17.63
CA GLU A 884 -0.87 34.37 -18.72
C GLU A 884 -2.26 35.02 -18.87
N LEU A 885 -2.96 35.25 -17.76
CA LEU A 885 -4.24 35.97 -17.74
C LEU A 885 -4.08 37.39 -18.31
N MET A 886 -3.02 38.10 -17.94
CA MET A 886 -2.74 39.45 -18.45
C MET A 886 -2.42 39.43 -19.96
N ARG A 887 -1.68 38.41 -20.43
CA ARG A 887 -1.40 38.22 -21.86
C ARG A 887 -2.69 38.00 -22.66
N LEU A 888 -3.58 37.12 -22.18
CA LEU A 888 -4.87 36.83 -22.82
C LEU A 888 -5.80 38.05 -22.81
N TYR A 889 -5.82 38.82 -21.71
CA TYR A 889 -6.62 40.04 -21.60
C TYR A 889 -6.12 41.14 -22.56
N ARG A 890 -4.82 41.42 -22.57
CA ARG A 890 -4.21 42.41 -23.48
C ARG A 890 -4.35 42.01 -24.94
N GLY A 891 -4.31 40.71 -25.23
CA GLY A 891 -4.59 40.15 -26.56
C GLY A 891 -6.06 40.22 -26.97
N GLY A 892 -6.97 40.71 -26.12
CA GLY A 892 -8.39 40.81 -26.44
C GLY A 892 -9.12 39.47 -26.53
N VAL A 893 -8.56 38.40 -25.96
CA VAL A 893 -9.12 37.04 -26.04
C VAL A 893 -10.10 36.76 -24.91
N ILE A 894 -9.89 37.36 -23.74
CA ILE A 894 -10.76 37.22 -22.55
C ILE A 894 -11.20 38.58 -22.00
N SER A 895 -12.31 38.60 -21.28
CA SER A 895 -12.80 39.82 -20.63
C SER A 895 -11.97 40.18 -19.39
N LEU A 896 -11.97 41.47 -19.01
CA LEU A 896 -11.31 41.92 -17.77
C LEU A 896 -11.94 41.25 -16.53
N GLU A 897 -13.26 41.13 -16.52
CA GLU A 897 -14.03 40.55 -15.41
C GLU A 897 -13.67 39.07 -15.20
N ASP A 898 -13.58 38.28 -16.28
CA ASP A 898 -13.18 36.88 -16.22
C ASP A 898 -11.71 36.73 -15.77
N ALA A 899 -10.81 37.60 -16.24
CA ALA A 899 -9.42 37.61 -15.82
C ALA A 899 -9.28 37.93 -14.32
N GLN A 900 -9.96 38.97 -13.83
CA GLN A 900 -9.94 39.38 -12.42
C GLN A 900 -10.53 38.33 -11.47
N MET A 901 -11.53 37.57 -11.92
CA MET A 901 -12.13 36.50 -11.12
C MET A 901 -11.13 35.38 -10.81
N LYS A 902 -10.13 35.17 -11.68
CA LYS A 902 -9.15 34.07 -11.61
C LYS A 902 -7.74 34.52 -11.22
N ALA A 903 -7.46 35.82 -11.26
CA ALA A 903 -6.16 36.39 -10.88
C ALA A 903 -5.92 36.36 -9.36
N ILE A 904 -4.65 36.18 -8.98
CA ILE A 904 -4.19 36.29 -7.60
C ILE A 904 -4.02 37.78 -7.24
N ASP A 905 -3.33 38.55 -8.07
CA ASP A 905 -3.20 40.00 -7.93
C ASP A 905 -4.26 40.75 -8.75
N LYS A 906 -5.42 40.99 -8.14
CA LYS A 906 -6.52 41.71 -8.77
C LYS A 906 -6.20 43.18 -9.07
N LYS A 907 -5.31 43.82 -8.29
CA LYS A 907 -4.99 45.24 -8.44
C LYS A 907 -4.26 45.52 -9.76
N ALA A 908 -3.34 44.64 -10.15
CA ALA A 908 -2.64 44.74 -11.42
C ALA A 908 -3.59 44.78 -12.64
N PHE A 909 -4.74 44.09 -12.56
CA PHE A 909 -5.77 44.10 -13.61
C PHE A 909 -6.66 45.35 -13.56
N GLU A 910 -6.92 45.90 -12.38
CA GLU A 910 -7.64 47.19 -12.23
C GLU A 910 -6.84 48.36 -12.80
N GLU A 911 -5.52 48.40 -12.56
CA GLU A 911 -4.62 49.41 -13.12
C GLU A 911 -4.51 49.31 -14.64
N ALA A 912 -4.49 48.08 -15.19
CA ALA A 912 -4.50 47.83 -16.62
C ALA A 912 -5.77 48.33 -17.33
N ARG A 913 -6.89 48.49 -16.62
CA ARG A 913 -8.14 49.07 -17.15
C ARG A 913 -8.01 50.56 -17.49
N GLY A 914 -7.12 51.27 -16.79
CA GLY A 914 -6.90 52.72 -16.97
C GLY A 914 -5.89 53.09 -18.06
N GLY A 915 -5.11 52.12 -18.55
CA GLY A 915 -4.20 52.30 -19.68
C GLY A 915 -4.92 52.05 -21.01
N THR A 916 -4.87 53.02 -21.92
CA THR A 916 -5.39 52.89 -23.31
C THR A 916 -5.00 51.56 -23.94
N ARG A 917 -5.99 50.85 -24.54
CA ARG A 917 -5.78 49.75 -25.50
C ARG A 917 -4.90 50.28 -26.64
N GLY A 918 -3.59 50.19 -26.48
CA GLY A 918 -2.62 50.53 -27.53
C GLY A 918 -2.76 49.56 -28.70
N GLU A 919 -2.70 50.11 -29.91
CA GLU A 919 -2.86 49.43 -31.20
C GLU A 919 -2.17 48.06 -31.24
N ALA A 920 -2.94 47.04 -31.62
CA ALA A 920 -2.44 45.71 -31.87
C ALA A 920 -1.44 45.73 -33.03
N ALA A 921 -0.18 45.39 -32.75
CA ALA A 921 0.75 44.94 -33.78
C ALA A 921 0.23 43.61 -34.36
N ALA A 922 0.20 43.50 -35.68
CA ALA A 922 -0.25 42.33 -36.42
C ALA A 922 0.44 41.02 -35.94
N PRO A 923 -0.23 39.85 -36.02
CA PRO A 923 0.33 38.60 -35.55
C PRO A 923 1.58 38.23 -36.39
N GLY A 924 2.75 38.24 -35.76
CA GLY A 924 3.98 37.74 -36.35
C GLY A 924 3.88 36.24 -36.62
N GLU A 925 4.21 35.84 -37.84
CA GLU A 925 4.37 34.46 -38.28
C GLU A 925 5.28 33.69 -37.29
N PRO A 926 4.97 32.44 -36.92
CA PRO A 926 5.83 31.65 -36.05
C PRO A 926 7.23 31.51 -36.68
N PRO A 927 8.31 31.49 -35.89
CA PRO A 927 9.66 31.41 -36.43
C PRO A 927 9.80 30.10 -37.21
N ARG A 928 10.12 30.22 -38.51
CA ARG A 928 10.46 29.06 -39.34
C ARG A 928 11.67 28.36 -38.72
N PRO A 929 11.68 27.01 -38.63
CA PRO A 929 12.87 26.29 -38.22
C PRO A 929 13.99 26.60 -39.22
N GLY A 930 15.12 27.08 -38.72
CA GLY A 930 16.33 27.23 -39.53
C GLY A 930 16.75 25.88 -40.12
N PRO A 931 17.47 25.87 -41.26
CA PRO A 931 17.92 24.63 -41.87
C PRO A 931 18.77 23.83 -40.88
N PRO A 932 18.68 22.48 -40.91
CA PRO A 932 19.35 21.65 -39.93
C PRO A 932 20.87 21.85 -40.01
N THR A 933 21.45 22.36 -38.93
CA THR A 933 22.90 22.23 -38.71
C THR A 933 23.23 20.75 -38.65
N ALA A 934 24.08 20.31 -39.58
CA ALA A 934 24.56 18.94 -39.69
C ALA A 934 25.00 18.39 -38.33
N ALA A 935 24.46 17.22 -37.98
CA ALA A 935 24.95 16.41 -36.88
C ALA A 935 26.43 16.03 -37.13
N PRO A 936 27.29 15.99 -36.10
CA PRO A 936 28.60 15.38 -36.22
C PRO A 936 28.41 13.88 -36.46
N ALA A 937 29.11 13.36 -37.47
CA ALA A 937 29.07 11.96 -37.86
C ALA A 937 29.31 11.03 -36.66
N ALA A 938 28.33 10.18 -36.37
CA ALA A 938 28.49 9.05 -35.49
C ALA A 938 29.41 8.01 -36.17
N ALA A 939 30.54 7.73 -35.53
CA ALA A 939 31.39 6.60 -35.87
C ALA A 939 30.60 5.29 -35.71
N ALA A 940 30.71 4.42 -36.71
CA ALA A 940 30.08 3.10 -36.73
C ALA A 940 30.52 2.23 -35.52
N PRO A 941 29.64 1.31 -35.06
CA PRO A 941 29.94 0.44 -33.94
C PRO A 941 30.89 -0.69 -34.37
N ALA A 942 31.98 -0.85 -33.63
CA ALA A 942 32.80 -2.05 -33.65
C ALA A 942 32.17 -3.11 -32.73
N THR A 943 31.74 -4.23 -33.30
CA THR A 943 31.36 -5.45 -32.57
C THR A 943 32.51 -6.49 -32.59
N PRO A 944 32.49 -7.48 -31.70
CA PRO A 944 33.61 -7.80 -30.83
C PRO A 944 34.50 -8.91 -31.37
N ALA A 945 35.79 -8.91 -31.00
CA ALA A 945 36.68 -10.04 -31.21
C ALA A 945 37.13 -10.61 -29.85
N ALA A 946 36.47 -11.71 -29.45
CA ALA A 946 37.09 -12.75 -28.66
C ALA A 946 38.09 -13.51 -29.55
N GLY A 947 39.24 -13.85 -29.00
CA GLY A 947 40.35 -14.45 -29.74
C GLY A 947 40.13 -15.91 -30.15
N GLY A 948 41.00 -16.37 -31.05
CA GLY A 948 41.41 -17.77 -31.10
C GLY A 948 41.32 -18.46 -32.47
N ALA A 949 42.51 -18.66 -33.05
CA ALA A 949 42.93 -19.84 -33.80
C ALA A 949 42.74 -19.93 -35.35
N THR A 950 43.91 -20.07 -35.98
CA THR A 950 44.26 -20.98 -37.10
C THR A 950 43.84 -20.63 -38.54
N ALA A 951 44.78 -19.95 -39.21
CA ALA A 951 45.52 -20.42 -40.39
C ALA A 951 44.80 -20.97 -41.65
N ARG A 952 45.14 -20.29 -42.77
CA ARG A 952 45.32 -20.75 -44.16
C ARG A 952 44.12 -20.71 -45.13
N ARG A 953 44.20 -19.67 -45.99
CA ARG A 953 43.98 -19.58 -47.46
C ARG A 953 44.04 -20.93 -48.24
N PRO A 954 43.56 -20.99 -49.51
CA PRO A 954 43.17 -19.87 -50.39
C PRO A 954 41.83 -20.02 -51.15
N ALA A 955 41.47 -18.91 -51.81
CA ALA A 955 40.48 -18.70 -52.87
C ALA A 955 40.63 -19.67 -54.09
N PRO A 956 39.85 -19.58 -55.20
CA PRO A 956 38.82 -18.58 -55.54
C PRO A 956 37.54 -19.11 -56.27
N ALA A 957 36.61 -18.16 -56.44
CA ALA A 957 35.80 -17.89 -57.65
C ALA A 957 34.52 -18.67 -58.00
N ALA A 958 33.52 -17.84 -58.33
CA ALA A 958 32.40 -18.01 -59.27
C ALA A 958 31.25 -18.90 -58.75
N ARG A 959 30.01 -18.40 -58.62
CA ARG A 959 29.20 -17.60 -59.56
C ARG A 959 28.13 -16.80 -58.84
#